data_AF-X6IK67-F1
#
_entry.id   AF-X6IK67-F1
#
_cell.length_a   1.000
_cell.length_b   1.000
_cell.length_c   1.000
_cell.angle_alpha   90.00
_cell.angle_beta   90.00
_cell.angle_gamma   90.00
#
_symmetry.space_group_name_H-M   'P 1'
#
loop_
_entity.id
_entity.type
_entity.pdbx_description
1 polymer ?
#
loop_
_entity_poly.entity_id
_entity_poly.type
_entity_poly.pdbx_seq_one_letter_code
_entity_poly.pdbx_strand_id
1 'polypeptide(L)'
;MSDETATGAETETSADFISLSDIRIAHLELMRMASANEAVDPSMKRSDKAGAGTTEASIDNTVPDARTIRDFLAKARRAGSTIERESDRRAAQRILDYWSAELVTRPGITSADISPVRLAAFAGGGGLETAEPVAVAADDESASREITDSGAIAIAVPESVVVTTKDGAVSGDGFASDDELSSDELTERFRIRVAAQARQWKNTGYPGYLLRGEALKEAAELPQGPDIAEFVEASAKAETDSQKQRDRSKNLLIAVFGLAALILAATTYFAFLQRDDAFAEGERAGRKAVQIEKLNDKLNAALKDAENARAQAEAARDVALKNADDAAKRLAEQQATQATLRSAIVLVVQQLKLGKMAIDELTPDLRQAVLVELAGQVKNGEVSISQLPVPLQSALEPLLGQAIDKQPSSSTGYKVDFIQAKIGLPRLTGDLARDASATPLDYINYSLVMGRSHRIAIYSAVNLDRSQRMTLQVTGGGLRYDSRLLHDLQPDRAWYLRPDRRWLPARLANASDIAWGPEFTGDPATAALRLAQYTYVLPNTMPQSGAFYETRWAPLENWVRTLHNPLANKVTIFSGTIFKPTSHPIDGVPVPYAYWKLAVSSVSAAVKGEVREPQFVVDAFLIPGDATDEFDPDRYRVPVAELENRTGLNFGYLIEWSDTHPGPNGTAADNLAARLKLLDSANDAQAVRDELTSVLGNPDLPVSEKRKVVAALVGMAGLQSMTGLTQAGRSNVLDALLGVPTEFWARPDWVPVFAGARRAVADLIVSAAGPQTIIGDQDRNALNTLKERLHIQPSTQTVYVQFAGMAREDAEALSAKMRALGWGIPKPGEERVAAAAGKNEVRYNPDVDADRRAAELLAADLTAAGQKVTAQAVPVIGANTLEIWISI
;
A
#
# COMPACT_ATOMS: atom_id res chain seq x y z
N MET A 1 70.35 9.98 32.19
CA MET A 1 68.90 10.26 32.13
C MET A 1 68.62 10.67 30.69
N SER A 2 68.00 9.86 29.85
CA SER A 2 67.27 8.62 30.06
C SER A 2 67.28 7.85 28.74
N ASP A 3 67.35 6.53 28.86
CA ASP A 3 67.41 5.57 27.77
C ASP A 3 66.26 5.71 26.79
N GLU A 4 66.64 5.63 25.52
CA GLU A 4 65.77 5.46 24.36
C GLU A 4 65.81 3.96 24.01
N THR A 5 64.78 3.22 24.42
CA THR A 5 64.59 1.82 23.99
C THR A 5 63.29 1.68 23.24
N ALA A 6 63.42 1.51 21.93
CA ALA A 6 62.38 0.99 21.06
C ALA A 6 61.97 -0.42 21.52
N THR A 7 60.67 -0.64 21.71
CA THR A 7 60.08 -1.99 21.72
C THR A 7 58.75 -1.96 20.96
N GLY A 8 58.72 -2.75 19.88
CA GLY A 8 57.65 -3.70 19.57
C GLY A 8 56.24 -3.18 19.38
N ALA A 9 55.82 -3.11 18.12
CA ALA A 9 54.43 -3.16 17.72
C ALA A 9 53.76 -4.44 18.23
N GLU A 10 52.74 -4.30 19.08
CA GLU A 10 51.70 -5.30 19.27
C GLU A 10 50.48 -4.86 18.46
N THR A 11 50.28 -5.51 17.32
CA THR A 11 49.00 -5.56 16.62
C THR A 11 47.97 -6.17 17.56
N GLU A 12 47.01 -5.37 18.03
CA GLU A 12 45.81 -5.86 18.72
C GLU A 12 45.13 -6.93 17.85
N THR A 13 45.13 -8.15 18.38
CA THR A 13 44.46 -9.31 17.83
C THR A 13 42.96 -9.10 17.93
N SER A 14 42.29 -8.89 16.79
CA SER A 14 40.83 -8.78 16.69
C SER A 14 40.17 -10.04 17.29
N ALA A 15 39.45 -9.86 18.40
CA ALA A 15 38.80 -10.92 19.18
C ALA A 15 37.95 -11.88 18.31
N ASP A 16 38.05 -13.19 18.59
CA ASP A 16 37.19 -14.21 17.98
C ASP A 16 35.74 -14.10 18.49
N PHE A 17 34.76 -14.42 17.64
CA PHE A 17 33.34 -14.39 18.01
C PHE A 17 33.00 -15.58 18.94
N ILE A 18 32.34 -15.30 20.06
CA ILE A 18 31.95 -16.32 21.06
C ILE A 18 30.44 -16.33 21.35
N SER A 19 29.67 -15.45 20.72
CA SER A 19 28.23 -15.37 20.89
C SER A 19 27.50 -14.91 19.61
N LEU A 20 26.17 -15.11 19.56
CA LEU A 20 25.32 -14.55 18.49
C LEU A 20 25.39 -13.01 18.45
N SER A 21 25.55 -12.36 19.60
CA SER A 21 25.65 -10.91 19.69
C SER A 21 26.89 -10.39 18.96
N ASP A 22 28.04 -11.07 19.12
CA ASP A 22 29.28 -10.70 18.43
C ASP A 22 29.14 -10.84 16.92
N ILE A 23 28.54 -11.95 16.46
CA ILE A 23 28.24 -12.18 15.05
C ILE A 23 27.31 -11.09 14.50
N ARG A 24 26.30 -10.66 15.27
CA ARG A 24 25.33 -9.64 14.86
C ARG A 24 25.96 -8.25 14.77
N ILE A 25 26.82 -7.89 15.73
CA ILE A 25 27.54 -6.62 15.71
C ILE A 25 28.44 -6.57 14.48
N ALA A 26 29.27 -7.60 14.28
CA ALA A 26 30.15 -7.67 13.11
C ALA A 26 29.37 -7.72 11.78
N HIS A 27 28.22 -8.41 11.73
CA HIS A 27 27.34 -8.38 10.56
C HIS A 27 26.84 -6.97 10.23
N LEU A 28 26.42 -6.20 11.24
CA LEU A 28 25.95 -4.82 11.03
C LEU A 28 27.07 -3.89 10.55
N GLU A 29 28.31 -4.09 11.03
CA GLU A 29 29.48 -3.35 10.54
C GLU A 29 29.79 -3.72 9.09
N LEU A 30 29.79 -5.01 8.74
CA LEU A 30 30.02 -5.46 7.36
C LEU A 30 28.93 -4.95 6.40
N MET A 31 27.66 -4.93 6.84
CA MET A 31 26.54 -4.33 6.10
C MET A 31 26.73 -2.82 5.90
N ARG A 32 27.21 -2.11 6.93
CA ARG A 32 27.52 -0.68 6.85
C ARG A 32 28.60 -0.41 5.80
N MET A 33 29.68 -1.20 5.78
CA MET A 33 30.73 -1.10 4.78
C MET A 33 30.19 -1.40 3.36
N ALA A 34 29.30 -2.39 3.21
CA ALA A 34 28.67 -2.71 1.94
C ALA A 34 27.74 -1.58 1.43
N SER A 35 27.07 -0.84 2.33
CA SER A 35 26.15 0.25 1.99
C SER A 35 26.80 1.60 1.64
N ALA A 36 28.11 1.76 1.89
CA ALA A 36 28.80 3.05 1.78
C ALA A 36 29.03 3.56 0.34
N ASN A 37 28.61 2.81 -0.71
CA ASN A 37 28.68 3.23 -2.12
C ASN A 37 27.31 3.43 -2.80
N GLU A 38 26.19 3.28 -2.08
CA GLU A 38 24.86 3.70 -2.58
C GLU A 38 24.51 5.15 -2.22
N ALA A 39 25.34 5.82 -1.41
CA ALA A 39 25.14 7.19 -0.97
C ALA A 39 26.14 8.16 -1.64
N VAL A 40 26.01 8.35 -2.96
CA VAL A 40 26.47 9.58 -3.64
C VAL A 40 25.31 10.13 -4.48
N ASP A 41 24.28 10.61 -3.78
CA ASP A 41 23.38 11.66 -4.26
C ASP A 41 23.83 12.97 -3.56
N PRO A 42 24.25 14.01 -4.29
CA PRO A 42 24.72 15.26 -3.72
C PRO A 42 23.62 16.17 -3.13
N SER A 43 22.37 15.71 -2.99
CA SER A 43 21.24 16.58 -2.60
C SER A 43 20.77 16.50 -1.14
N MET A 44 21.34 15.65 -0.26
CA MET A 44 20.93 15.60 1.15
C MET A 44 21.96 16.21 2.11
N LYS A 45 21.73 17.49 2.47
CA LYS A 45 22.22 18.04 3.75
C LYS A 45 21.39 17.45 4.89
N ARG A 46 21.97 16.56 5.69
CA ARG A 46 21.49 16.32 7.06
C ARG A 46 21.98 17.44 7.96
N SER A 47 21.05 18.13 8.61
CA SER A 47 21.35 18.95 9.78
C SER A 47 21.40 18.04 10.99
N ASP A 48 22.59 17.86 11.57
CA ASP A 48 22.72 17.31 12.91
C ASP A 48 23.04 18.44 13.89
N LYS A 49 22.37 18.42 15.05
CA LYS A 49 22.78 19.18 16.24
C LYS A 49 22.76 18.27 17.46
N ALA A 50 23.95 17.74 17.77
CA ALA A 50 24.51 17.32 19.07
C ALA A 50 25.61 16.28 18.73
N GLY A 51 26.89 16.38 19.07
CA GLY A 51 27.65 17.18 20.01
C GLY A 51 28.82 16.29 20.48
N ALA A 52 30.05 16.78 20.34
CA ALA A 52 31.31 16.29 20.96
C ALA A 52 31.95 14.95 20.48
N GLY A 53 32.94 15.09 19.60
CA GLY A 53 34.36 14.77 19.86
C GLY A 53 34.78 13.32 20.07
N THR A 54 35.36 12.72 19.02
CA THR A 54 36.57 11.86 19.09
C THR A 54 37.23 11.77 17.70
N THR A 55 38.47 12.26 17.64
CA THR A 55 39.63 11.85 16.82
C THR A 55 39.44 11.09 15.50
N GLU A 56 40.02 11.68 14.46
CA GLU A 56 40.40 11.06 13.19
C GLU A 56 41.07 9.69 13.39
N ALA A 57 40.44 8.65 12.86
CA ALA A 57 41.10 7.46 12.37
C ALA A 57 40.62 7.27 10.93
N SER A 58 41.56 7.31 10.00
CA SER A 58 41.38 7.00 8.58
C SER A 58 40.79 5.59 8.42
N ILE A 59 39.48 5.47 8.17
CA ILE A 59 38.85 4.22 7.79
C ILE A 59 38.61 4.28 6.27
N ASP A 60 39.35 3.44 5.57
CA ASP A 60 39.30 3.23 4.14
C ASP A 60 37.90 2.72 3.76
N ASN A 61 37.05 3.60 3.22
CA ASN A 61 35.69 3.29 2.77
C ASN A 61 35.73 2.50 1.45
N THR A 62 36.23 1.28 1.51
CA THR A 62 36.19 0.33 0.41
C THR A 62 35.08 -0.69 0.67
N VAL A 63 34.30 -1.00 -0.38
CA VAL A 63 33.32 -2.10 -0.36
C VAL A 63 34.04 -3.36 0.15
N PRO A 64 33.47 -4.11 1.12
CA PRO A 64 34.16 -5.24 1.72
C PRO A 64 34.56 -6.24 0.63
N ASP A 65 35.86 -6.47 0.52
CA ASP A 65 36.42 -7.38 -0.47
C ASP A 65 36.12 -8.84 -0.11
N ALA A 66 36.36 -9.75 -1.05
CA ALA A 66 36.12 -11.18 -0.84
C ALA A 66 36.90 -11.72 0.38
N ARG A 67 38.07 -11.15 0.69
CA ARG A 67 38.89 -11.55 1.84
C ARG A 67 38.23 -11.18 3.18
N THR A 68 37.70 -9.97 3.29
CA THR A 68 37.01 -9.48 4.48
C THR A 68 35.78 -10.33 4.80
N ILE A 69 35.01 -10.71 3.77
CA ILE A 69 33.84 -11.59 3.94
C ILE A 69 34.28 -13.01 4.34
N ARG A 70 35.36 -13.56 3.76
CA ARG A 70 35.91 -14.86 4.17
C ARG A 70 36.34 -14.87 5.64
N ASP A 71 37.01 -13.82 6.10
CA ASP A 71 37.48 -13.72 7.49
C ASP A 71 36.30 -13.65 8.47
N PHE A 72 35.24 -12.90 8.12
CA PHE A 72 33.99 -12.87 8.88
C PHE A 72 33.35 -14.27 8.96
N LEU A 73 33.19 -14.96 7.81
CA LEU A 73 32.59 -16.30 7.75
C LEU A 73 33.39 -17.32 8.57
N ALA A 74 34.72 -17.25 8.55
CA ALA A 74 35.59 -18.14 9.31
C ALA A 74 35.47 -17.93 10.83
N LYS A 75 35.37 -16.68 11.29
CA LYS A 75 35.14 -16.35 12.72
C LYS A 75 33.75 -16.78 13.16
N ALA A 76 32.72 -16.47 12.36
CA ALA A 76 31.33 -16.79 12.69
C ALA A 76 31.08 -18.31 12.70
N ARG A 77 31.72 -19.07 11.80
CA ARG A 77 31.71 -20.54 11.84
C ARG A 77 32.25 -21.10 13.16
N ARG A 78 33.39 -20.60 13.64
CA ARG A 78 34.05 -21.07 14.88
C ARG A 78 33.24 -20.77 16.13
N ALA A 79 32.55 -19.62 16.18
CA ALA A 79 31.61 -19.26 17.24
C ALA A 79 30.51 -20.30 17.46
N GLY A 80 30.17 -21.07 16.42
CA GLY A 80 29.28 -22.22 16.52
C GLY A 80 29.60 -23.18 17.65
N SER A 81 30.88 -23.37 17.98
CA SER A 81 31.27 -24.25 19.10
C SER A 81 30.81 -23.75 20.48
N THR A 82 30.50 -22.46 20.60
CA THR A 82 30.13 -21.79 21.85
C THR A 82 28.64 -21.43 21.97
N ILE A 83 27.88 -21.48 20.87
CA ILE A 83 26.44 -21.15 20.87
C ILE A 83 25.62 -22.41 21.14
N GLU A 84 25.10 -22.53 22.37
CA GLU A 84 24.32 -23.69 22.83
C GLU A 84 22.88 -23.71 22.27
N ARG A 85 22.17 -22.58 22.32
CA ARG A 85 20.73 -22.52 22.02
C ARG A 85 20.45 -22.70 20.53
N GLU A 86 19.62 -23.67 20.18
CA GLU A 86 19.24 -23.98 18.79
C GLU A 86 18.56 -22.81 18.05
N SER A 87 17.81 -21.95 18.75
CA SER A 87 17.27 -20.71 18.17
C SER A 87 18.37 -19.76 17.71
N ASP A 88 19.42 -19.63 18.51
CA ASP A 88 20.51 -18.69 18.32
C ASP A 88 21.48 -19.22 17.27
N ARG A 89 21.68 -20.56 17.24
CA ARG A 89 22.40 -21.27 16.18
C ARG A 89 21.74 -21.09 14.82
N ARG A 90 20.40 -21.22 14.73
CA ARG A 90 19.64 -20.94 13.50
C ARG A 90 19.75 -19.48 13.05
N ALA A 91 19.73 -18.53 14.00
CA ALA A 91 19.92 -17.12 13.69
C ALA A 91 21.33 -16.82 13.17
N ALA A 92 22.36 -17.40 13.79
CA ALA A 92 23.74 -17.29 13.34
C ALA A 92 23.91 -17.91 11.94
N GLN A 93 23.36 -19.10 11.69
CA GLN A 93 23.46 -19.77 10.39
C GLN A 93 22.84 -18.94 9.26
N ARG A 94 21.72 -18.25 9.48
CA ARG A 94 21.13 -17.34 8.47
C ARG A 94 22.07 -16.20 8.09
N ILE A 95 22.85 -15.67 9.05
CA ILE A 95 23.84 -14.63 8.79
C ILE A 95 25.01 -15.19 7.96
N LEU A 96 25.45 -16.43 8.22
CA LEU A 96 26.47 -17.11 7.42
C LEU A 96 25.97 -17.39 5.99
N ASP A 97 24.71 -17.82 5.84
CA ASP A 97 24.12 -18.11 4.53
C ASP A 97 24.02 -16.84 3.66
N TYR A 98 23.61 -15.71 4.26
CA TYR A 98 23.58 -14.41 3.59
C TYR A 98 24.98 -14.00 3.08
N TRP A 99 25.99 -14.03 3.94
CA TRP A 99 27.33 -13.63 3.55
C TRP A 99 28.04 -14.62 2.63
N SER A 100 27.67 -15.91 2.68
CA SER A 100 28.14 -16.90 1.69
C SER A 100 27.56 -16.61 0.30
N ALA A 101 26.28 -16.21 0.22
CA ALA A 101 25.68 -15.79 -1.04
C ALA A 101 26.30 -14.48 -1.58
N GLU A 102 26.54 -13.51 -0.70
CA GLU A 102 27.24 -12.26 -1.06
C GLU A 102 28.68 -12.49 -1.48
N LEU A 103 29.40 -13.46 -0.91
CA LEU A 103 30.77 -13.77 -1.29
C LEU A 103 30.87 -14.22 -2.75
N VAL A 104 29.90 -15.03 -3.21
CA VAL A 104 29.85 -15.56 -4.59
C VAL A 104 29.75 -14.44 -5.63
N THR A 105 29.22 -13.27 -5.26
CA THR A 105 29.09 -12.13 -6.18
C THR A 105 30.35 -11.26 -6.27
N ARG A 106 31.39 -11.54 -5.46
CA ARG A 106 32.60 -10.70 -5.38
C ARG A 106 33.70 -11.14 -6.37
N PRO A 107 34.50 -10.21 -6.91
CA PRO A 107 35.68 -10.56 -7.68
C PRO A 107 36.73 -11.25 -6.79
N GLY A 108 37.37 -12.31 -7.29
CA GLY A 108 38.42 -13.06 -6.57
C GLY A 108 37.94 -14.27 -5.76
N ILE A 109 36.76 -14.83 -6.06
CA ILE A 109 36.28 -16.08 -5.47
C ILE A 109 37.14 -17.29 -5.87
N THR A 110 37.21 -18.27 -4.98
CA THR A 110 37.81 -19.59 -5.22
C THR A 110 36.73 -20.66 -5.30
N SER A 111 37.05 -21.85 -5.84
CA SER A 111 36.09 -22.98 -5.88
C SER A 111 35.59 -23.41 -4.49
N ALA A 112 36.39 -23.16 -3.44
CA ALA A 112 35.99 -23.39 -2.05
C ALA A 112 34.91 -22.43 -1.55
N ASP A 113 34.78 -21.25 -2.14
CA ASP A 113 33.83 -20.19 -1.73
C ASP A 113 32.39 -20.44 -2.25
N ILE A 114 32.20 -21.44 -3.13
CA ILE A 114 30.89 -21.80 -3.72
C ILE A 114 30.07 -22.68 -2.75
N SER A 115 30.72 -23.28 -1.75
CA SER A 115 30.05 -24.12 -0.76
C SER A 115 29.56 -23.29 0.44
N PRO A 116 28.26 -23.36 0.81
CA PRO A 116 27.74 -22.61 1.95
C PRO A 116 28.48 -22.93 3.24
N VAL A 117 28.94 -21.91 3.95
CA VAL A 117 29.66 -22.09 5.22
C VAL A 117 28.67 -22.49 6.31
N ARG A 118 28.92 -23.65 6.94
CA ARG A 118 28.11 -24.16 8.07
C ARG A 118 28.72 -23.82 9.41
N LEU A 119 27.87 -23.44 10.36
CA LEU A 119 28.22 -23.18 11.75
C LEU A 119 28.81 -24.44 12.42
N ALA A 120 29.90 -24.31 13.19
CA ALA A 120 30.53 -25.45 13.87
C ALA A 120 29.62 -26.07 14.95
N ALA A 121 29.72 -27.37 15.18
CA ALA A 121 28.96 -28.09 16.22
C ALA A 121 29.30 -27.57 17.63
N PHE A 122 28.31 -27.51 18.53
CA PHE A 122 28.47 -27.05 19.91
C PHE A 122 29.39 -28.00 20.72
N ALA A 123 30.35 -27.45 21.45
CA ALA A 123 31.39 -28.23 22.15
C ALA A 123 30.94 -28.86 23.49
N GLY A 124 29.72 -28.57 23.98
CA GLY A 124 29.26 -28.96 25.32
C GLY A 124 28.35 -30.20 25.41
N GLY A 125 28.24 -31.03 24.37
CA GLY A 125 27.40 -32.23 24.37
C GLY A 125 28.20 -33.52 24.17
N GLY A 126 28.58 -34.19 25.27
CA GLY A 126 29.13 -35.54 25.20
C GLY A 126 28.04 -36.60 25.00
N GLY A 127 28.15 -37.38 23.91
CA GLY A 127 27.75 -38.78 23.86
C GLY A 127 26.44 -39.16 23.16
N LEU A 128 26.49 -39.41 21.85
CA LEU A 128 26.27 -40.73 21.24
C LEU A 128 26.72 -40.71 19.77
N GLU A 129 27.77 -41.49 19.51
CA GLU A 129 28.49 -41.66 18.24
C GLU A 129 27.68 -42.44 17.20
N THR A 130 27.87 -42.10 15.91
CA THR A 130 28.26 -43.10 14.91
C THR A 130 29.22 -42.47 13.88
N ALA A 131 30.49 -42.85 14.00
CA ALA A 131 31.47 -43.18 12.97
C ALA A 131 31.84 -42.16 11.87
N GLU A 132 33.08 -41.67 11.96
CA GLU A 132 33.92 -41.27 10.81
C GLU A 132 34.22 -42.48 9.88
N PRO A 133 34.73 -42.21 8.66
CA PRO A 133 36.19 -42.32 8.51
C PRO A 133 36.85 -41.20 7.68
N VAL A 134 37.96 -40.69 8.23
CA VAL A 134 39.33 -40.60 7.67
C VAL A 134 39.55 -40.13 6.21
N ALA A 135 40.44 -39.14 6.15
CA ALA A 135 41.03 -38.42 5.01
C ALA A 135 41.72 -39.28 3.93
N VAL A 136 41.77 -38.74 2.71
CA VAL A 136 42.86 -38.97 1.75
C VAL A 136 43.30 -37.63 1.14
N ALA A 137 44.60 -37.45 1.13
CA ALA A 137 45.36 -36.31 0.66
C ALA A 137 45.16 -36.00 -0.83
N ALA A 138 45.35 -34.72 -1.17
CA ALA A 138 45.65 -34.28 -2.52
C ALA A 138 47.10 -34.65 -2.87
N ASP A 139 47.30 -35.28 -4.03
CA ASP A 139 48.54 -35.21 -4.78
C ASP A 139 48.18 -34.96 -6.25
N ASP A 140 49.06 -34.21 -6.89
CA ASP A 140 49.00 -33.60 -8.21
C ASP A 140 48.93 -34.57 -9.42
N GLU A 141 48.70 -33.94 -10.57
CA GLU A 141 49.03 -34.36 -11.95
C GLU A 141 48.02 -35.17 -12.79
N SER A 142 47.49 -34.46 -13.80
CA SER A 142 47.60 -34.78 -15.23
C SER A 142 47.50 -36.24 -15.69
N ALA A 143 46.42 -36.57 -16.41
CA ALA A 143 46.44 -36.97 -17.84
C ALA A 143 45.25 -37.89 -18.21
N SER A 144 44.46 -37.40 -19.16
CA SER A 144 43.92 -38.09 -20.34
C SER A 144 43.86 -39.63 -20.35
N ARG A 145 42.65 -40.21 -20.46
CA ARG A 145 42.20 -41.03 -21.62
C ARG A 145 40.86 -41.75 -21.37
N GLU A 146 39.89 -41.37 -22.19
CA GLU A 146 39.02 -42.22 -23.03
C GLU A 146 38.85 -43.73 -22.75
N ILE A 147 37.56 -44.10 -22.70
CA ILE A 147 36.87 -45.13 -23.52
C ILE A 147 36.57 -46.53 -22.91
N THR A 148 35.27 -46.85 -23.05
CA THR A 148 34.54 -48.14 -23.15
C THR A 148 34.31 -49.05 -21.94
N ASP A 149 33.03 -49.06 -21.55
CA ASP A 149 32.06 -50.15 -21.78
C ASP A 149 32.21 -51.50 -21.05
N SER A 150 31.13 -51.84 -20.35
CA SER A 150 30.51 -53.15 -20.08
C SER A 150 31.33 -54.32 -19.53
N GLY A 151 30.96 -54.79 -18.33
CA GLY A 151 31.05 -56.21 -17.99
C GLY A 151 31.30 -56.55 -16.52
N ALA A 152 30.24 -57.07 -15.88
CA ALA A 152 30.15 -57.86 -14.64
C ALA A 152 31.45 -58.32 -13.94
N ILE A 153 31.51 -58.11 -12.62
CA ILE A 153 32.41 -58.83 -11.71
C ILE A 153 31.57 -59.65 -10.72
N ALA A 154 31.77 -60.97 -10.78
CA ALA A 154 31.35 -61.93 -9.77
C ALA A 154 32.41 -62.07 -8.67
N ILE A 155 31.93 -62.48 -7.50
CA ILE A 155 32.56 -62.56 -6.18
C ILE A 155 33.75 -63.53 -6.15
N ALA A 156 34.81 -63.11 -5.43
CA ALA A 156 36.08 -63.81 -5.25
C ALA A 156 36.08 -64.83 -4.09
N VAL A 157 36.86 -65.90 -4.23
CA VAL A 157 37.38 -66.74 -3.14
C VAL A 157 38.84 -67.11 -3.47
N PRO A 158 39.83 -66.92 -2.57
CA PRO A 158 41.22 -67.28 -2.84
C PRO A 158 41.56 -68.73 -2.44
N GLU A 159 42.48 -69.30 -3.21
CA GLU A 159 43.13 -70.60 -3.06
C GLU A 159 44.17 -70.66 -1.93
N SER A 160 44.39 -71.86 -1.40
CA SER A 160 45.69 -72.57 -1.31
C SER A 160 45.37 -73.98 -0.75
N VAL A 161 45.99 -75.11 -1.10
CA VAL A 161 47.38 -75.46 -1.43
C VAL A 161 47.37 -76.71 -2.32
N VAL A 162 48.30 -76.72 -3.28
CA VAL A 162 48.63 -77.76 -4.27
C VAL A 162 49.40 -78.93 -3.63
N VAL A 163 49.11 -80.19 -4.01
CA VAL A 163 50.14 -81.21 -4.36
C VAL A 163 49.62 -82.17 -5.45
N THR A 164 50.24 -82.00 -6.62
CA THR A 164 50.47 -82.85 -7.82
C THR A 164 50.86 -84.32 -7.50
N THR A 165 50.74 -85.38 -8.32
CA THR A 165 50.44 -85.62 -9.75
C THR A 165 50.37 -87.13 -10.01
N LYS A 166 49.42 -87.53 -10.87
CA LYS A 166 49.50 -88.47 -12.02
C LYS A 166 50.11 -89.89 -11.94
N ASP A 167 49.29 -90.79 -12.48
CA ASP A 167 49.56 -91.96 -13.34
C ASP A 167 50.25 -93.21 -12.76
N GLY A 168 49.47 -94.29 -12.71
CA GLY A 168 49.79 -95.51 -13.46
C GLY A 168 50.86 -96.47 -12.92
N ALA A 169 50.41 -97.70 -12.70
CA ALA A 169 51.08 -98.96 -13.08
C ALA A 169 52.08 -99.63 -12.10
N VAL A 170 51.72 -100.89 -11.77
CA VAL A 170 52.57 -102.10 -11.89
C VAL A 170 53.45 -102.49 -10.68
N SER A 171 52.83 -103.39 -9.88
CA SER A 171 53.27 -104.74 -9.47
C SER A 171 54.59 -105.02 -8.74
N GLY A 172 54.43 -105.86 -7.70
CA GLY A 172 55.38 -106.89 -7.24
C GLY A 172 56.12 -106.53 -5.96
N ASP A 173 56.04 -107.24 -4.84
CA ASP A 173 55.52 -108.58 -4.58
C ASP A 173 55.16 -108.75 -3.09
N GLY A 174 54.07 -109.51 -2.85
CA GLY A 174 54.13 -110.69 -1.99
C GLY A 174 53.70 -110.56 -0.53
N PHE A 175 52.39 -110.57 -0.25
CA PHE A 175 51.75 -111.38 0.82
C PHE A 175 50.24 -111.55 0.50
N ALA A 176 49.73 -112.78 0.72
CA ALA A 176 48.48 -113.38 0.21
C ALA A 176 47.20 -112.52 0.18
N SER A 177 46.50 -112.51 -0.96
CA SER A 177 45.23 -111.81 -1.24
C SER A 177 43.99 -112.69 -1.01
N ASP A 178 42.91 -112.06 -0.51
CA ASP A 178 41.58 -112.59 -0.12
C ASP A 178 40.73 -113.26 -1.25
N ASP A 179 41.32 -113.60 -2.41
CA ASP A 179 40.61 -114.16 -3.58
C ASP A 179 40.50 -115.70 -3.59
N GLU A 180 40.87 -116.38 -2.49
CA GLU A 180 40.69 -117.83 -2.32
C GLU A 180 39.71 -118.20 -1.19
N LEU A 181 38.81 -117.30 -0.78
CA LEU A 181 37.82 -117.55 0.27
C LEU A 181 36.41 -117.76 -0.30
N SER A 182 35.72 -118.79 0.18
CA SER A 182 34.34 -119.13 -0.22
C SER A 182 33.33 -118.04 0.17
N SER A 183 32.23 -117.89 -0.58
CA SER A 183 31.11 -116.98 -0.24
C SER A 183 30.59 -117.18 1.19
N ASP A 184 30.66 -118.41 1.70
CA ASP A 184 30.27 -118.74 3.07
C ASP A 184 31.26 -118.17 4.10
N GLU A 185 32.57 -118.11 3.78
CA GLU A 185 33.60 -117.54 4.66
C GLU A 185 33.55 -116.00 4.71
N LEU A 186 33.21 -115.35 3.60
CA LEU A 186 32.98 -113.90 3.56
C LEU A 186 31.75 -113.50 4.38
N THR A 187 30.68 -114.29 4.30
CA THR A 187 29.44 -114.08 5.08
C THR A 187 29.71 -114.24 6.58
N GLU A 188 30.50 -115.23 6.98
CA GLU A 188 30.82 -115.44 8.40
C GLU A 188 31.76 -114.35 8.94
N ARG A 189 32.73 -113.87 8.15
CA ARG A 189 33.57 -112.72 8.53
C ARG A 189 32.75 -111.42 8.68
N PHE A 190 31.80 -111.18 7.78
CA PHE A 190 30.88 -110.04 7.89
C PHE A 190 30.01 -110.15 9.15
N ARG A 191 29.48 -111.34 9.44
CA ARG A 191 28.73 -111.62 10.66
C ARG A 191 29.54 -111.37 11.93
N ILE A 192 30.81 -111.76 11.96
CA ILE A 192 31.72 -111.49 13.09
C ILE A 192 31.92 -109.98 13.29
N ARG A 193 32.08 -109.21 12.19
CA ARG A 193 32.25 -107.75 12.26
C ARG A 193 31.00 -107.06 12.80
N VAL A 194 29.82 -107.42 12.28
CA VAL A 194 28.54 -106.88 12.75
C VAL A 194 28.27 -107.28 14.20
N ALA A 195 28.59 -108.52 14.60
CA ALA A 195 28.46 -108.97 15.99
C ALA A 195 29.39 -108.21 16.95
N ALA A 196 30.63 -107.94 16.54
CA ALA A 196 31.56 -107.14 17.33
C ALA A 196 31.09 -105.69 17.49
N GLN A 197 30.55 -105.09 16.42
CA GLN A 197 30.03 -103.73 16.45
C GLN A 197 28.73 -103.62 17.28
N ALA A 198 27.85 -104.61 17.18
CA ALA A 198 26.66 -104.73 18.02
C ALA A 198 27.01 -104.79 19.52
N ARG A 199 28.06 -105.55 19.89
CA ARG A 199 28.56 -105.60 21.27
C ARG A 199 29.18 -104.28 21.72
N GLN A 200 29.94 -103.61 20.85
CA GLN A 200 30.49 -102.28 21.17
C GLN A 200 29.38 -101.25 21.39
N TRP A 201 28.36 -101.23 20.53
CA TRP A 201 27.20 -100.36 20.71
C TRP A 201 26.45 -100.69 22.00
N LYS A 202 26.18 -101.96 22.29
CA LYS A 202 25.47 -102.40 23.50
C LYS A 202 26.21 -102.03 24.79
N ASN A 203 27.54 -102.06 24.77
CA ASN A 203 28.36 -101.68 25.93
C ASN A 203 28.54 -100.17 26.11
N THR A 204 28.43 -99.37 25.04
CA THR A 204 28.77 -97.93 25.08
C THR A 204 27.57 -97.01 24.90
N GLY A 205 26.48 -97.46 24.28
CA GLY A 205 25.33 -96.65 23.88
C GLY A 205 25.65 -95.56 22.85
N TYR A 206 26.87 -95.53 22.28
CA TYR A 206 27.30 -94.44 21.41
C TYR A 206 26.63 -94.52 20.02
N PRO A 207 25.90 -93.48 19.58
CA PRO A 207 25.14 -93.52 18.32
C PRO A 207 25.99 -93.68 17.05
N GLY A 208 27.29 -93.37 17.13
CA GLY A 208 28.21 -93.51 15.99
C GLY A 208 28.49 -94.96 15.59
N TYR A 209 28.09 -95.95 16.41
CA TYR A 209 28.14 -97.35 16.03
C TYR A 209 26.92 -97.80 15.23
N LEU A 210 25.80 -97.06 15.24
CA LEU A 210 24.59 -97.45 14.52
C LEU A 210 24.79 -97.41 13.00
N LEU A 211 24.31 -98.44 12.32
CA LEU A 211 24.40 -98.58 10.87
C LEU A 211 23.39 -97.68 10.16
N ARG A 212 23.69 -97.31 8.91
CA ARG A 212 22.82 -96.50 8.04
C ARG A 212 22.89 -97.01 6.61
N GLY A 213 21.84 -96.81 5.82
CA GLY A 213 21.86 -97.12 4.39
C GLY A 213 22.08 -98.61 4.10
N GLU A 214 22.98 -98.93 3.16
CA GLU A 214 23.20 -100.31 2.67
C GLU A 214 23.74 -101.25 3.76
N ALA A 215 24.63 -100.78 4.64
CA ALA A 215 25.16 -101.60 5.74
C ALA A 215 24.06 -102.03 6.75
N LEU A 216 23.02 -101.20 6.94
CA LEU A 216 21.86 -101.56 7.76
C LEU A 216 21.00 -102.63 7.09
N LYS A 217 20.84 -102.56 5.77
CA LYS A 217 20.09 -103.55 4.99
C LYS A 217 20.79 -104.91 5.00
N GLU A 218 22.09 -104.93 4.74
CA GLU A 218 22.90 -106.15 4.74
C GLU A 218 22.97 -106.81 6.12
N ALA A 219 23.06 -106.01 7.20
CA ALA A 219 23.06 -106.55 8.57
C ALA A 219 21.70 -107.17 8.97
N ALA A 220 20.58 -106.72 8.39
CA ALA A 220 19.25 -107.25 8.66
C ALA A 220 19.02 -108.66 8.05
N GLU A 221 19.78 -109.02 7.02
CA GLU A 221 19.61 -110.27 6.26
C GLU A 221 20.40 -111.47 6.84
N LEU A 222 21.28 -111.25 7.83
CA LEU A 222 22.07 -112.32 8.48
C LEU A 222 21.23 -113.22 9.41
N PRO A 223 21.61 -114.50 9.65
CA PRO A 223 20.99 -115.33 10.69
C PRO A 223 21.29 -114.75 12.09
N GLN A 224 20.28 -114.28 12.79
CA GLN A 224 20.49 -113.40 13.95
C GLN A 224 20.71 -114.14 15.27
N GLY A 225 21.73 -113.73 16.01
CA GLY A 225 21.79 -113.89 17.47
C GLY A 225 21.15 -112.67 18.16
N PRO A 226 20.72 -112.79 19.43
CA PRO A 226 19.93 -111.74 20.11
C PRO A 226 20.59 -110.36 20.16
N ASP A 227 21.93 -110.28 20.20
CA ASP A 227 22.66 -109.00 20.26
C ASP A 227 22.66 -108.23 18.93
N ILE A 228 22.61 -108.92 17.78
CA ILE A 228 22.63 -108.26 16.47
C ILE A 228 21.25 -107.71 16.11
N ALA A 229 20.19 -108.42 16.48
CA ALA A 229 18.80 -107.98 16.25
C ALA A 229 18.49 -106.64 16.94
N GLU A 230 18.88 -106.49 18.20
CA GLU A 230 18.70 -105.26 18.99
C GLU A 230 19.45 -104.06 18.36
N PHE A 231 20.64 -104.32 17.83
CA PHE A 231 21.49 -103.31 17.18
C PHE A 231 20.94 -102.85 15.83
N VAL A 232 20.39 -103.77 15.03
CA VAL A 232 19.73 -103.45 13.74
C VAL A 232 18.47 -102.60 13.98
N GLU A 233 17.66 -102.93 14.99
CA GLU A 233 16.45 -102.17 15.32
C GLU A 233 16.77 -100.72 15.77
N ALA A 234 17.77 -100.56 16.64
CA ALA A 234 18.20 -99.24 17.08
C ALA A 234 18.77 -98.40 15.93
N SER A 235 19.44 -99.04 14.98
CA SER A 235 20.00 -98.39 13.79
C SER A 235 18.90 -97.89 12.84
N ALA A 236 17.86 -98.70 12.61
CA ALA A 236 16.70 -98.33 11.79
C ALA A 236 15.89 -97.15 12.37
N LYS A 237 15.73 -97.12 13.70
CA LYS A 237 15.03 -96.01 14.37
C LYS A 237 15.77 -94.68 14.20
N ALA A 238 17.09 -94.68 14.34
CA ALA A 238 17.91 -93.47 14.20
C ALA A 238 17.92 -92.89 12.78
N GLU A 239 17.85 -93.74 11.75
CA GLU A 239 17.79 -93.28 10.35
C GLU A 239 16.47 -92.56 10.02
N THR A 240 15.36 -93.05 10.58
CA THR A 240 14.02 -92.49 10.35
C THR A 240 13.86 -91.08 10.94
N ASP A 241 14.39 -90.83 12.14
CA ASP A 241 14.33 -89.53 12.80
C ASP A 241 15.19 -88.46 12.10
N SER A 242 16.34 -88.85 11.54
CA SER A 242 17.23 -87.92 10.83
C SER A 242 16.66 -87.43 9.49
N GLN A 243 15.83 -88.22 8.80
CA GLN A 243 15.21 -87.79 7.54
C GLN A 243 14.13 -86.73 7.76
N LYS A 244 13.29 -86.92 8.80
CA LYS A 244 12.17 -86.04 9.13
C LYS A 244 12.59 -84.61 9.48
N GLN A 245 13.80 -84.45 10.01
CA GLN A 245 14.36 -83.14 10.36
C GLN A 245 14.85 -82.35 9.15
N ARG A 246 15.36 -83.03 8.10
CA ARG A 246 15.84 -82.40 6.86
C ARG A 246 14.71 -81.81 6.02
N ASP A 247 13.56 -82.48 5.95
CA ASP A 247 12.43 -82.02 5.15
C ASP A 247 11.76 -80.77 5.73
N ARG A 248 11.71 -80.64 7.06
CA ARG A 248 11.20 -79.42 7.72
C ARG A 248 12.08 -78.20 7.44
N SER A 249 13.40 -78.36 7.44
CA SER A 249 14.31 -77.24 7.16
C SER A 249 14.23 -76.73 5.72
N LYS A 250 14.00 -77.62 4.74
CA LYS A 250 13.84 -77.24 3.34
C LYS A 250 12.57 -76.41 3.09
N ASN A 251 11.44 -76.83 3.67
CA ASN A 251 10.16 -76.15 3.43
C ASN A 251 10.11 -74.75 4.07
N LEU A 252 10.80 -74.53 5.19
CA LEU A 252 10.90 -73.22 5.82
C LEU A 252 11.69 -72.22 4.95
N LEU A 253 12.80 -72.67 4.35
CA LEU A 253 13.65 -71.84 3.49
C LEU A 253 12.92 -71.34 2.23
N ILE A 254 12.12 -72.21 1.60
CA ILE A 254 11.35 -71.85 0.40
C ILE A 254 10.32 -70.75 0.70
N ALA A 255 9.64 -70.83 1.86
CA ALA A 255 8.66 -69.83 2.26
C ALA A 255 9.28 -68.44 2.51
N VAL A 256 10.47 -68.39 3.12
CA VAL A 256 11.18 -67.12 3.39
C VAL A 256 11.62 -66.44 2.08
N PHE A 257 12.17 -67.20 1.13
CA PHE A 257 12.57 -66.64 -0.16
C PHE A 257 11.38 -66.13 -1.00
N GLY A 258 10.23 -66.81 -0.93
CA GLY A 258 9.01 -66.34 -1.60
C GLY A 258 8.52 -64.98 -1.07
N LEU A 259 8.58 -64.77 0.25
CA LEU A 259 8.16 -63.51 0.87
C LEU A 259 9.09 -62.35 0.50
N ALA A 260 10.40 -62.58 0.47
CA ALA A 260 11.38 -61.56 0.10
C ALA A 260 11.20 -61.07 -1.35
N ALA A 261 10.92 -61.98 -2.29
CA ALA A 261 10.67 -61.63 -3.69
C ALA A 261 9.42 -60.75 -3.88
N LEU A 262 8.36 -61.01 -3.12
CA LEU A 262 7.13 -60.21 -3.14
C LEU A 262 7.35 -58.77 -2.64
N ILE A 263 8.12 -58.61 -1.56
CA ILE A 263 8.47 -57.29 -1.03
C ILE A 263 9.29 -56.50 -2.05
N LEU A 264 10.27 -57.15 -2.69
CA LEU A 264 11.10 -56.49 -3.71
C LEU A 264 10.28 -56.03 -4.92
N ALA A 265 9.34 -56.86 -5.39
CA ALA A 265 8.42 -56.50 -6.48
C ALA A 265 7.50 -55.32 -6.10
N ALA A 266 6.99 -55.29 -4.86
CA ALA A 266 6.16 -54.19 -4.38
C ALA A 266 6.94 -52.87 -4.27
N THR A 267 8.17 -52.91 -3.75
CA THR A 267 9.03 -51.72 -3.64
C THR A 267 9.43 -51.15 -5.00
N THR A 268 9.76 -52.00 -5.97
CA THR A 268 10.09 -51.57 -7.34
C THR A 268 8.88 -50.98 -8.07
N TYR A 269 7.68 -51.56 -7.89
CA TYR A 269 6.45 -51.01 -8.44
C TYR A 269 6.10 -49.63 -7.85
N PHE A 270 6.28 -49.46 -6.52
CA PHE A 270 6.04 -48.18 -5.86
C PHE A 270 7.03 -47.09 -6.28
N ALA A 271 8.31 -47.45 -6.47
CA ALA A 271 9.33 -46.53 -6.99
C ALA A 271 9.05 -46.09 -8.44
N PHE A 272 8.45 -46.97 -9.26
CA PHE A 272 8.05 -46.63 -10.63
C PHE A 272 6.91 -45.61 -10.66
N LEU A 273 5.89 -45.77 -9.81
CA LEU A 273 4.78 -44.82 -9.70
C LEU A 273 5.23 -43.43 -9.23
N GLN A 274 6.14 -43.35 -8.26
CA GLN A 274 6.69 -42.06 -7.79
C GLN A 274 7.50 -41.32 -8.86
N ARG A 275 8.12 -42.03 -9.79
CA ARG A 275 8.95 -41.44 -10.86
C ARG A 275 8.12 -40.71 -11.90
N ASP A 276 6.97 -41.25 -12.28
CA ASP A 276 6.11 -40.65 -13.31
C ASP A 276 5.43 -39.36 -12.81
N ASP A 277 5.01 -39.32 -11.55
CA ASP A 277 4.47 -38.11 -10.92
C ASP A 277 5.54 -37.01 -10.79
N ALA A 278 6.77 -37.37 -10.39
CA ALA A 278 7.88 -36.43 -10.27
C ALA A 278 8.29 -35.82 -11.63
N PHE A 279 8.21 -36.59 -12.72
CA PHE A 279 8.51 -36.09 -14.07
C PHE A 279 7.45 -35.11 -14.57
N ALA A 280 6.16 -35.41 -14.32
CA ALA A 280 5.05 -34.53 -14.67
C ALA A 280 5.07 -33.21 -13.87
N GLU A 281 5.46 -33.24 -12.61
CA GLU A 281 5.69 -32.04 -11.81
C GLU A 281 6.88 -31.22 -12.30
N GLY A 282 7.97 -31.88 -12.70
CA GLY A 282 9.15 -31.25 -13.29
C GLY A 282 8.84 -30.48 -14.58
N GLU A 283 8.06 -31.05 -15.49
CA GLU A 283 7.64 -30.34 -16.71
C GLU A 283 6.73 -29.13 -16.44
N ARG A 284 5.82 -29.24 -15.47
CA ARG A 284 4.95 -28.13 -15.07
C ARG A 284 5.76 -27.01 -14.40
N ALA A 285 6.74 -27.37 -13.59
CA ALA A 285 7.68 -26.42 -12.99
C ALA A 285 8.52 -25.72 -14.06
N GLY A 286 9.04 -26.46 -15.06
CA GLY A 286 9.77 -25.89 -16.19
C GLY A 286 8.94 -24.92 -17.03
N ARG A 287 7.69 -25.26 -17.34
CA ARG A 287 6.76 -24.35 -18.06
C ARG A 287 6.45 -23.09 -17.26
N LYS A 288 6.25 -23.22 -15.94
CA LYS A 288 6.06 -22.07 -15.05
C LYS A 288 7.32 -21.20 -14.97
N ALA A 289 8.51 -21.79 -14.90
CA ALA A 289 9.78 -21.06 -14.87
C ALA A 289 9.97 -20.19 -16.13
N VAL A 290 9.74 -20.75 -17.32
CA VAL A 290 9.81 -20.00 -18.59
C VAL A 290 8.75 -18.89 -18.66
N GLN A 291 7.57 -19.11 -18.08
CA GLN A 291 6.52 -18.09 -18.03
C GLN A 291 6.84 -16.96 -17.04
N ILE A 292 7.46 -17.29 -15.90
CA ILE A 292 7.97 -16.32 -14.92
C ILE A 292 9.09 -15.48 -15.54
N GLU A 293 10.03 -16.10 -16.27
CA GLU A 293 11.11 -15.40 -16.98
C GLU A 293 10.54 -14.37 -17.99
N LYS A 294 9.59 -14.77 -18.83
CA LYS A 294 8.91 -13.85 -19.77
C LYS A 294 8.13 -12.73 -19.09
N LEU A 295 7.53 -12.99 -17.93
CA LEU A 295 6.86 -11.97 -17.14
C LEU A 295 7.85 -11.01 -16.52
N ASN A 296 9.02 -11.51 -16.08
CA ASN A 296 10.09 -10.71 -15.52
C ASN A 296 10.71 -9.79 -16.58
N ASP A 297 10.91 -10.28 -17.80
CA ASP A 297 11.39 -9.46 -18.93
C ASP A 297 10.40 -8.34 -19.28
N LYS A 298 9.10 -8.65 -19.31
CA LYS A 298 8.05 -7.65 -19.54
C LYS A 298 7.97 -6.63 -18.41
N LEU A 299 8.13 -7.07 -17.17
CA LEU A 299 8.15 -6.21 -15.99
C LEU A 299 9.35 -5.26 -16.04
N ASN A 300 10.55 -5.78 -16.37
CA ASN A 300 11.77 -4.98 -16.50
C ASN A 300 11.67 -3.94 -17.62
N ALA A 301 11.08 -4.31 -18.77
CA ALA A 301 10.82 -3.38 -19.86
C ALA A 301 9.84 -2.27 -19.44
N ALA A 302 8.74 -2.63 -18.77
CA ALA A 302 7.76 -1.67 -18.26
C ALA A 302 8.35 -0.75 -17.17
N LEU A 303 9.22 -1.28 -16.31
CA LEU A 303 9.92 -0.52 -15.28
C LEU A 303 10.83 0.54 -15.91
N LYS A 304 11.59 0.15 -16.94
CA LYS A 304 12.47 1.05 -17.69
C LYS A 304 11.70 2.15 -18.43
N ASP A 305 10.55 1.82 -19.02
CA ASP A 305 9.68 2.81 -19.65
C ASP A 305 9.10 3.80 -18.62
N ALA A 306 8.72 3.30 -17.44
CA ALA A 306 8.24 4.14 -16.34
C ALA A 306 9.34 5.05 -15.77
N GLU A 307 10.58 4.56 -15.63
CA GLU A 307 11.74 5.36 -15.23
C GLU A 307 12.02 6.48 -16.23
N ASN A 308 12.01 6.18 -17.53
CA ASN A 308 12.21 7.19 -18.58
C ASN A 308 11.10 8.25 -18.58
N ALA A 309 9.84 7.84 -18.42
CA ALA A 309 8.71 8.76 -18.32
C ALA A 309 8.80 9.65 -17.06
N ARG A 310 9.24 9.07 -15.94
CA ARG A 310 9.47 9.80 -14.69
C ARG A 310 10.60 10.82 -14.85
N ALA A 311 11.73 10.46 -15.44
CA ALA A 311 12.84 11.37 -15.70
C ALA A 311 12.42 12.55 -16.60
N GLN A 312 11.60 12.29 -17.63
CA GLN A 312 11.04 13.36 -18.48
C GLN A 312 10.08 14.28 -17.71
N ALA A 313 9.23 13.71 -16.85
CA ALA A 313 8.31 14.48 -16.01
C ALA A 313 9.05 15.33 -14.97
N GLU A 314 10.08 14.79 -14.33
CA GLU A 314 10.95 15.51 -13.39
C GLU A 314 11.70 16.65 -14.09
N ALA A 315 12.27 16.41 -15.26
CA ALA A 315 12.91 17.47 -16.06
C ALA A 315 11.91 18.58 -16.45
N ALA A 316 10.70 18.21 -16.90
CA ALA A 316 9.66 19.19 -17.23
C ALA A 316 9.21 19.99 -15.98
N ARG A 317 9.09 19.32 -14.83
CA ARG A 317 8.78 19.96 -13.54
C ARG A 317 9.87 20.95 -13.15
N ASP A 318 11.14 20.58 -13.27
CA ASP A 318 12.26 21.45 -12.88
C ASP A 318 12.38 22.68 -13.78
N VAL A 319 12.14 22.52 -15.09
CA VAL A 319 12.01 23.67 -16.00
C VAL A 319 10.83 24.57 -15.59
N ALA A 320 9.69 23.98 -15.25
CA ALA A 320 8.51 24.75 -14.83
C ALA A 320 8.73 25.48 -13.50
N LEU A 321 9.38 24.83 -12.52
CA LEU A 321 9.75 25.43 -11.23
C LEU A 321 10.72 26.59 -11.43
N LYS A 322 11.76 26.41 -12.26
CA LYS A 322 12.70 27.48 -12.59
C LYS A 322 12.00 28.66 -13.26
N ASN A 323 11.11 28.41 -14.22
CA ASN A 323 10.32 29.45 -14.87
C ASN A 323 9.40 30.18 -13.88
N ALA A 324 8.82 29.47 -12.92
CA ALA A 324 7.99 30.04 -11.87
C ALA A 324 8.80 30.88 -10.88
N ASP A 325 9.99 30.44 -10.48
CA ASP A 325 10.94 31.20 -9.65
C ASP A 325 11.40 32.47 -10.37
N ASP A 326 11.77 32.37 -11.65
CA ASP A 326 12.16 33.52 -12.46
C ASP A 326 10.98 34.50 -12.67
N ALA A 327 9.74 33.98 -12.76
CA ALA A 327 8.54 34.82 -12.80
C ALA A 327 8.26 35.48 -11.43
N ALA A 328 8.48 34.77 -10.33
CA ALA A 328 8.31 35.29 -8.97
C ALA A 328 9.35 36.38 -8.65
N LYS A 329 10.62 36.19 -9.04
CA LYS A 329 11.67 37.22 -8.93
C LYS A 329 11.33 38.46 -9.75
N ARG A 330 10.95 38.28 -11.03
CA ARG A 330 10.49 39.39 -11.89
C ARG A 330 9.29 40.13 -11.27
N LEU A 331 8.35 39.41 -10.66
CA LEU A 331 7.21 40.03 -10.00
C LEU A 331 7.61 40.78 -8.72
N ALA A 332 8.49 40.22 -7.89
CA ALA A 332 9.00 40.86 -6.69
C ALA A 332 9.80 42.13 -7.03
N GLU A 333 10.64 42.08 -8.05
CA GLU A 333 11.34 43.24 -8.62
C GLU A 333 10.34 44.28 -9.15
N GLN A 334 9.29 43.84 -9.85
CA GLN A 334 8.21 44.73 -10.29
C GLN A 334 7.45 45.36 -9.12
N GLN A 335 7.17 44.62 -8.04
CA GLN A 335 6.48 45.11 -6.85
C GLN A 335 7.34 46.10 -6.05
N ALA A 336 8.64 45.81 -5.88
CA ALA A 336 9.59 46.73 -5.27
C ALA A 336 9.76 48.00 -6.10
N THR A 337 9.82 47.85 -7.43
CA THR A 337 9.79 48.97 -8.37
C THR A 337 8.48 49.75 -8.24
N GLN A 338 7.32 49.09 -8.11
CA GLN A 338 6.02 49.73 -7.90
C GLN A 338 5.90 50.48 -6.58
N ALA A 339 6.45 49.97 -5.48
CA ALA A 339 6.47 50.66 -4.19
C ALA A 339 7.31 51.95 -4.27
N THR A 340 8.44 51.86 -4.96
CA THR A 340 9.32 53.01 -5.26
C THR A 340 8.64 54.00 -6.21
N LEU A 341 7.98 53.49 -7.27
CA LEU A 341 7.25 54.28 -8.26
C LEU A 341 6.05 54.99 -7.62
N ARG A 342 5.27 54.34 -6.75
CA ARG A 342 4.15 54.97 -6.02
C ARG A 342 4.64 56.14 -5.17
N SER A 343 5.75 55.96 -4.46
CA SER A 343 6.35 57.02 -3.63
C SER A 343 6.87 58.18 -4.49
N ALA A 344 7.48 57.87 -5.64
CA ALA A 344 7.95 58.86 -6.61
C ALA A 344 6.79 59.57 -7.33
N ILE A 345 5.72 58.87 -7.67
CA ILE A 345 4.52 59.40 -8.33
C ILE A 345 3.88 60.48 -7.46
N VAL A 346 3.77 60.29 -6.15
CA VAL A 346 3.23 61.32 -5.25
C VAL A 346 4.05 62.61 -5.32
N LEU A 347 5.38 62.50 -5.33
CA LEU A 347 6.29 63.65 -5.46
C LEU A 347 6.18 64.31 -6.84
N VAL A 348 6.16 63.52 -7.91
CA VAL A 348 6.03 64.00 -9.30
C VAL A 348 4.68 64.70 -9.50
N VAL A 349 3.58 64.10 -9.02
CA VAL A 349 2.24 64.71 -9.02
C VAL A 349 2.27 66.05 -8.29
N GLN A 350 2.99 66.16 -7.16
CA GLN A 350 3.12 67.41 -6.43
C GLN A 350 3.94 68.46 -7.20
N GLN A 351 5.04 68.09 -7.86
CA GLN A 351 5.83 69.01 -8.70
C GLN A 351 5.03 69.50 -9.91
N LEU A 352 4.27 68.61 -10.55
CA LEU A 352 3.39 68.94 -11.67
C LEU A 352 2.25 69.87 -11.24
N LYS A 353 1.60 69.61 -10.09
CA LYS A 353 0.58 70.50 -9.49
C LYS A 353 1.14 71.91 -9.24
N LEU A 354 2.40 72.00 -8.81
CA LEU A 354 3.11 73.26 -8.55
C LEU A 354 3.65 73.94 -9.82
N GLY A 355 3.49 73.34 -11.01
CA GLY A 355 4.03 73.85 -12.27
C GLY A 355 5.56 73.86 -12.34
N LYS A 356 6.24 73.10 -11.47
CA LYS A 356 7.71 73.02 -11.39
C LYS A 356 8.31 71.98 -12.35
N MET A 357 7.47 71.19 -12.98
CA MET A 357 7.79 70.13 -13.93
C MET A 357 6.69 70.09 -14.97
N ALA A 358 7.03 69.78 -16.22
CA ALA A 358 6.05 69.65 -17.30
C ALA A 358 5.73 68.16 -17.57
N ILE A 359 4.49 67.85 -17.94
CA ILE A 359 4.05 66.44 -18.10
C ILE A 359 4.73 65.73 -19.28
N ASP A 360 5.18 66.51 -20.26
CA ASP A 360 5.93 66.07 -21.42
C ASP A 360 7.37 65.66 -21.10
N GLU A 361 7.94 66.11 -19.97
CA GLU A 361 9.27 65.70 -19.48
C GLU A 361 9.27 64.28 -18.88
N LEU A 362 8.09 63.72 -18.61
CA LEU A 362 7.96 62.36 -18.09
C LEU A 362 8.10 61.31 -19.20
N THR A 363 8.76 60.20 -18.87
CA THR A 363 8.77 59.00 -19.71
C THR A 363 7.34 58.48 -19.92
N PRO A 364 7.03 57.80 -21.04
CA PRO A 364 5.68 57.34 -21.33
C PRO A 364 5.03 56.54 -20.19
N ASP A 365 5.77 55.59 -19.61
CA ASP A 365 5.29 54.73 -18.52
C ASP A 365 5.02 55.52 -17.23
N LEU A 366 5.90 56.47 -16.89
CA LEU A 366 5.75 57.29 -15.69
C LEU A 366 4.63 58.32 -15.86
N ARG A 367 4.53 58.93 -17.05
CA ARG A 367 3.43 59.83 -17.44
C ARG A 367 2.10 59.14 -17.27
N GLN A 368 2.00 57.90 -17.74
CA GLN A 368 0.80 57.09 -17.63
C GLN A 368 0.41 56.83 -16.17
N ALA A 369 1.35 56.34 -15.35
CA ALA A 369 1.09 56.03 -13.94
C ALA A 369 0.69 57.28 -13.12
N VAL A 370 1.31 58.43 -13.42
CA VAL A 370 0.99 59.75 -12.83
C VAL A 370 -0.40 60.23 -13.25
N LEU A 371 -0.75 60.11 -14.53
CA LEU A 371 -2.08 60.49 -15.04
C LEU A 371 -3.19 59.64 -14.44
N VAL A 372 -2.98 58.33 -14.31
CA VAL A 372 -3.92 57.40 -13.68
C VAL A 372 -4.16 57.75 -12.21
N GLU A 373 -3.08 57.99 -11.45
CA GLU A 373 -3.16 58.39 -10.03
C GLU A 373 -3.87 59.74 -9.87
N LEU A 374 -3.50 60.73 -10.68
CA LEU A 374 -4.07 62.07 -10.61
C LEU A 374 -5.55 62.09 -11.06
N ALA A 375 -5.91 61.31 -12.08
CA ALA A 375 -7.32 61.12 -12.49
C ALA A 375 -8.14 60.52 -11.34
N GLY A 376 -7.60 59.53 -10.62
CA GLY A 376 -8.20 58.97 -9.41
C GLY A 376 -8.45 60.02 -8.32
N GLN A 377 -7.44 60.85 -8.01
CA GLN A 377 -7.57 61.95 -7.04
C GLN A 377 -8.63 62.97 -7.43
N VAL A 378 -8.70 63.34 -8.72
CA VAL A 378 -9.71 64.26 -9.24
C VAL A 378 -11.12 63.66 -9.10
N LYS A 379 -11.32 62.39 -9.45
CA LYS A 379 -12.61 61.71 -9.30
C LYS A 379 -13.07 61.58 -7.85
N ASN A 380 -12.14 61.39 -6.92
CA ASN A 380 -12.43 61.28 -5.50
C ASN A 380 -12.65 62.65 -4.82
N GLY A 381 -12.53 63.76 -5.56
CA GLY A 381 -12.68 65.12 -5.03
C GLY A 381 -11.48 65.59 -4.20
N GLU A 382 -10.37 64.84 -4.18
CA GLU A 382 -9.15 65.21 -3.46
C GLU A 382 -8.39 66.34 -4.16
N VAL A 383 -8.57 66.49 -5.48
CA VAL A 383 -7.97 67.53 -6.32
C VAL A 383 -9.03 68.11 -7.24
N SER A 384 -9.15 69.44 -7.29
CA SER A 384 -10.03 70.07 -8.28
C SER A 384 -9.31 70.16 -9.62
N ILE A 385 -9.91 69.63 -10.69
CA ILE A 385 -9.33 69.69 -12.05
C ILE A 385 -9.03 71.14 -12.48
N SER A 386 -9.86 72.08 -12.05
CA SER A 386 -9.72 73.53 -12.31
C SER A 386 -8.45 74.15 -11.72
N GLN A 387 -7.84 73.51 -10.72
CA GLN A 387 -6.62 73.97 -10.03
C GLN A 387 -5.33 73.41 -10.65
N LEU A 388 -5.44 72.54 -11.66
CA LEU A 388 -4.29 71.95 -12.34
C LEU A 388 -3.83 72.82 -13.53
N PRO A 389 -2.53 72.79 -13.91
CA PRO A 389 -2.07 73.40 -15.15
C PRO A 389 -2.82 72.88 -16.39
N VAL A 390 -3.07 73.74 -17.39
CA VAL A 390 -3.83 73.41 -18.62
C VAL A 390 -3.34 72.12 -19.33
N PRO A 391 -2.02 71.88 -19.49
CA PRO A 391 -1.55 70.64 -20.13
C PRO A 391 -1.96 69.37 -19.38
N LEU A 392 -2.04 69.44 -18.05
CA LEU A 392 -2.54 68.34 -17.22
C LEU A 392 -4.05 68.16 -17.36
N GLN A 393 -4.81 69.26 -17.43
CA GLN A 393 -6.27 69.19 -17.64
C GLN A 393 -6.59 68.47 -18.94
N SER A 394 -5.94 68.85 -20.06
CA SER A 394 -6.13 68.21 -21.36
C SER A 394 -5.68 66.75 -21.38
N ALA A 395 -4.59 66.40 -20.67
CA ALA A 395 -4.12 65.02 -20.58
C ALA A 395 -5.03 64.12 -19.71
N LEU A 396 -5.74 64.71 -18.74
CA LEU A 396 -6.70 64.01 -17.88
C LEU A 396 -8.09 63.90 -18.51
N GLU A 397 -8.47 64.83 -19.39
CA GLU A 397 -9.78 64.86 -20.05
C GLU A 397 -10.24 63.50 -20.63
N PRO A 398 -9.42 62.74 -21.39
CA PRO A 398 -9.81 61.41 -21.88
C PRO A 398 -9.97 60.36 -20.76
N LEU A 399 -9.26 60.51 -19.64
CA LEU A 399 -9.31 59.60 -18.49
C LEU A 399 -10.45 59.92 -17.51
N LEU A 400 -10.96 61.15 -17.56
CA LEU A 400 -12.05 61.66 -16.72
C LEU A 400 -13.43 61.52 -17.37
N GLY A 401 -13.51 61.08 -18.63
CA GLY A 401 -14.77 60.94 -19.37
C GLY A 401 -15.83 60.07 -18.67
N GLN A 402 -17.12 60.40 -18.93
CA GLN A 402 -18.33 59.79 -18.33
C GLN A 402 -18.44 58.26 -18.51
N ALA A 403 -17.68 57.65 -19.43
CA ALA A 403 -17.74 56.22 -19.73
C ALA A 403 -17.10 55.32 -18.66
N ILE A 404 -16.31 55.89 -17.75
CA ILE A 404 -15.64 55.14 -16.68
C ILE A 404 -16.49 55.16 -15.38
N ASP A 405 -17.47 56.06 -15.23
CA ASP A 405 -18.24 56.16 -13.96
C ASP A 405 -19.48 55.26 -13.90
N LYS A 406 -19.91 54.69 -15.02
CA LYS A 406 -20.97 53.68 -15.01
C LYS A 406 -20.38 52.38 -14.48
N GLN A 407 -21.02 51.80 -13.45
CA GLN A 407 -20.83 50.39 -13.11
C GLN A 407 -20.89 49.60 -14.42
N PRO A 408 -19.80 48.91 -14.80
CA PRO A 408 -19.69 48.29 -16.11
C PRO A 408 -20.88 47.36 -16.35
N SER A 409 -21.57 47.62 -17.45
CA SER A 409 -22.84 46.97 -17.83
C SER A 409 -22.69 45.48 -18.16
N SER A 410 -21.47 44.95 -18.21
CA SER A 410 -21.11 43.56 -18.51
C SER A 410 -20.27 42.96 -17.40
N SER A 411 -20.87 42.68 -16.24
CA SER A 411 -20.23 41.88 -15.19
C SER A 411 -20.21 40.42 -15.65
N THR A 412 -19.10 39.95 -16.21
CA THR A 412 -18.97 38.56 -16.70
C THR A 412 -19.05 37.53 -15.58
N GLY A 413 -18.74 37.94 -14.35
CA GLY A 413 -18.79 37.11 -13.16
C GLY A 413 -17.81 35.95 -13.21
N TYR A 414 -18.00 35.03 -12.26
CA TYR A 414 -17.40 33.71 -12.25
C TYR A 414 -18.03 32.80 -13.32
N LYS A 415 -17.19 32.18 -14.14
CA LYS A 415 -17.55 31.20 -15.16
C LYS A 415 -17.35 29.79 -14.63
N VAL A 416 -18.45 29.06 -14.52
CA VAL A 416 -18.52 27.69 -13.96
C VAL A 416 -17.74 26.68 -14.80
N ASP A 417 -17.66 26.85 -16.10
CA ASP A 417 -17.03 25.93 -17.06
C ASP A 417 -15.61 26.36 -17.49
N PHE A 418 -15.02 27.32 -16.77
CA PHE A 418 -13.80 28.01 -17.20
C PHE A 418 -12.59 27.09 -17.45
N ILE A 419 -12.42 26.07 -16.61
CA ILE A 419 -11.32 25.10 -16.70
C ILE A 419 -11.71 23.85 -17.52
N GLN A 420 -12.62 23.98 -18.48
CA GLN A 420 -13.12 22.86 -19.31
C GLN A 420 -13.82 21.76 -18.48
N ALA A 421 -14.25 22.13 -17.28
CA ALA A 421 -15.04 21.32 -16.38
C ALA A 421 -15.94 22.24 -15.55
N LYS A 422 -17.11 21.73 -15.14
CA LYS A 422 -18.12 22.51 -14.41
C LYS A 422 -17.81 22.53 -12.91
N ILE A 423 -17.17 23.59 -12.46
CA ILE A 423 -16.97 23.88 -11.03
C ILE A 423 -17.99 24.94 -10.63
N GLY A 424 -19.01 24.53 -9.86
CA GLY A 424 -20.02 25.46 -9.34
C GLY A 424 -19.45 26.37 -8.25
N LEU A 425 -20.21 27.41 -7.89
CA LEU A 425 -19.94 28.16 -6.67
C LEU A 425 -20.09 27.24 -5.43
N PRO A 426 -19.27 27.41 -4.38
CA PRO A 426 -19.40 26.66 -3.14
C PRO A 426 -20.82 26.79 -2.56
N ARG A 427 -21.43 25.66 -2.19
CA ARG A 427 -22.73 25.68 -1.51
C ARG A 427 -22.53 26.08 -0.06
N LEU A 428 -23.39 26.94 0.45
CA LEU A 428 -23.40 27.39 1.84
C LEU A 428 -24.21 26.40 2.69
N THR A 429 -23.77 26.14 3.92
CA THR A 429 -24.48 25.25 4.86
C THR A 429 -24.76 25.93 6.21
N GLY A 430 -25.69 25.39 6.98
CA GLY A 430 -25.96 25.82 8.36
C GLY A 430 -26.25 27.31 8.54
N ASP A 431 -25.64 27.91 9.55
CA ASP A 431 -25.80 29.33 9.89
C ASP A 431 -25.23 30.26 8.81
N LEU A 432 -24.19 29.81 8.09
CA LEU A 432 -23.58 30.58 7.01
C LEU A 432 -24.54 30.81 5.85
N ALA A 433 -25.38 29.82 5.51
CA ALA A 433 -26.44 29.97 4.51
C ALA A 433 -27.51 31.00 4.95
N ARG A 434 -27.80 31.07 6.26
CA ARG A 434 -28.73 32.06 6.82
C ARG A 434 -28.14 33.46 6.91
N ASP A 435 -26.82 33.59 6.90
CA ASP A 435 -26.14 34.89 6.92
C ASP A 435 -25.86 35.45 5.51
N ALA A 436 -25.73 34.58 4.51
CA ALA A 436 -25.32 34.95 3.16
C ALA A 436 -26.36 35.79 2.39
N SER A 437 -25.89 36.76 1.61
CA SER A 437 -26.69 37.51 0.64
C SER A 437 -27.29 36.56 -0.42
N ALA A 438 -28.55 36.79 -0.78
CA ALA A 438 -29.28 35.90 -1.69
C ALA A 438 -28.71 35.83 -3.11
N THR A 439 -28.02 36.87 -3.58
CA THR A 439 -27.48 36.96 -4.94
C THR A 439 -25.97 37.22 -4.89
N PRO A 440 -25.14 36.44 -5.61
CA PRO A 440 -23.73 36.75 -5.78
C PRO A 440 -23.54 38.12 -6.44
N LEU A 441 -22.48 38.83 -6.06
CA LEU A 441 -22.06 40.07 -6.69
C LEU A 441 -21.04 39.75 -7.78
N ASP A 442 -21.47 39.85 -9.02
CA ASP A 442 -20.61 39.64 -10.17
C ASP A 442 -19.77 40.89 -10.46
N TYR A 443 -18.51 40.65 -10.80
CA TYR A 443 -17.54 41.59 -11.31
C TYR A 443 -16.80 40.95 -12.50
N ILE A 444 -15.81 41.63 -13.08
CA ILE A 444 -15.08 41.06 -14.22
C ILE A 444 -14.21 39.87 -13.77
N ASN A 445 -14.47 38.70 -14.35
CA ASN A 445 -13.73 37.45 -14.09
C ASN A 445 -13.81 36.92 -12.65
N TYR A 446 -14.68 37.48 -11.80
CA TYR A 446 -14.91 36.96 -10.45
C TYR A 446 -16.31 37.31 -9.92
N SER A 447 -16.77 36.54 -8.93
CA SER A 447 -17.99 36.79 -8.17
C SER A 447 -17.72 36.72 -6.67
N LEU A 448 -18.50 37.45 -5.87
CA LEU A 448 -18.46 37.43 -4.40
C LEU A 448 -19.80 36.98 -3.83
N VAL A 449 -19.77 36.30 -2.68
CA VAL A 449 -20.97 36.07 -1.87
C VAL A 449 -20.80 36.75 -0.53
N MET A 450 -21.66 37.74 -0.24
CA MET A 450 -21.56 38.55 0.97
C MET A 450 -22.17 37.85 2.18
N GLY A 451 -21.61 38.07 3.37
CA GLY A 451 -22.30 37.75 4.63
C GLY A 451 -22.84 39.01 5.29
N ARG A 452 -24.08 38.94 5.79
CA ARG A 452 -24.78 40.10 6.37
C ARG A 452 -24.20 40.50 7.72
N SER A 453 -24.01 39.54 8.62
CA SER A 453 -23.65 39.80 10.02
C SER A 453 -22.22 40.32 10.16
N HIS A 454 -21.32 39.85 9.30
CA HIS A 454 -19.91 40.24 9.32
C HIS A 454 -19.56 41.30 8.26
N ARG A 455 -20.51 41.73 7.42
CA ARG A 455 -20.34 42.77 6.40
C ARG A 455 -19.17 42.54 5.42
N ILE A 456 -18.54 41.37 5.42
CA ILE A 456 -17.41 40.97 4.56
C ILE A 456 -17.91 39.83 3.67
N ALA A 457 -17.26 39.58 2.53
CA ALA A 457 -17.62 38.41 1.72
C ALA A 457 -17.26 37.10 2.45
N ILE A 458 -18.18 36.14 2.39
CA ILE A 458 -17.95 34.77 2.85
C ILE A 458 -16.87 34.14 1.97
N TYR A 459 -16.99 34.31 0.65
CA TYR A 459 -15.97 33.93 -0.30
C TYR A 459 -16.01 34.74 -1.60
N SER A 460 -14.90 34.73 -2.32
CA SER A 460 -14.76 35.05 -3.74
C SER A 460 -14.59 33.77 -4.58
N ALA A 461 -15.00 33.85 -5.84
CA ALA A 461 -14.74 32.86 -6.87
C ALA A 461 -14.13 33.57 -8.09
N VAL A 462 -12.88 33.28 -8.42
CA VAL A 462 -12.06 33.97 -9.42
C VAL A 462 -11.69 33.00 -10.54
N ASN A 463 -11.76 33.46 -11.79
CA ASN A 463 -11.16 32.78 -12.92
C ASN A 463 -9.86 33.49 -13.32
N LEU A 464 -8.75 32.76 -13.32
CA LEU A 464 -7.44 33.23 -13.76
C LEU A 464 -7.07 32.57 -15.08
N ASP A 465 -6.92 33.37 -16.15
CA ASP A 465 -6.28 32.95 -17.39
C ASP A 465 -4.83 33.47 -17.43
N ARG A 466 -3.86 32.59 -17.16
CA ARG A 466 -2.43 32.92 -17.22
C ARG A 466 -1.97 33.28 -18.64
N SER A 467 -2.60 32.72 -19.67
CA SER A 467 -2.20 32.92 -21.07
C SER A 467 -2.62 34.29 -21.62
N GLN A 468 -3.67 34.89 -21.06
CA GLN A 468 -4.19 36.20 -21.46
C GLN A 468 -3.93 37.29 -20.40
N ARG A 469 -3.18 36.96 -19.34
CA ARG A 469 -2.93 37.85 -18.22
C ARG A 469 -2.08 39.04 -18.63
N MET A 470 -2.55 40.23 -18.29
CA MET A 470 -1.83 41.48 -18.50
C MET A 470 -1.19 41.95 -17.20
N THR A 471 0.05 42.42 -17.30
CA THR A 471 0.74 43.07 -16.19
C THR A 471 0.35 44.53 -16.14
N LEU A 472 -0.77 44.84 -15.48
CA LEU A 472 -1.27 46.21 -15.33
C LEU A 472 -0.91 46.77 -13.96
N GLN A 473 -0.40 48.01 -13.94
CA GLN A 473 -0.13 48.71 -12.69
C GLN A 473 -1.40 49.44 -12.24
N VAL A 474 -1.99 48.98 -11.13
CA VAL A 474 -3.15 49.64 -10.57
C VAL A 474 -2.71 50.62 -9.47
N THR A 475 -2.56 51.88 -9.85
CA THR A 475 -2.36 53.04 -8.95
C THR A 475 -3.69 53.79 -8.79
N GLY A 476 -3.95 54.38 -7.62
CA GLY A 476 -4.97 55.43 -7.51
C GLY A 476 -6.46 55.08 -7.37
N GLY A 477 -6.84 53.84 -7.05
CA GLY A 477 -8.24 53.53 -6.71
C GLY A 477 -8.54 53.81 -5.24
N GLY A 478 -9.27 54.89 -4.92
CA GLY A 478 -9.87 55.05 -3.60
C GLY A 478 -10.84 53.89 -3.33
N LEU A 479 -10.92 53.41 -2.08
CA LEU A 479 -11.92 52.39 -1.71
C LEU A 479 -13.33 52.95 -1.91
N ARG A 480 -14.16 52.23 -2.67
CA ARG A 480 -15.52 52.64 -3.03
C ARG A 480 -16.56 51.68 -2.47
N TYR A 481 -17.70 52.23 -2.08
CA TYR A 481 -18.89 51.43 -1.79
C TYR A 481 -19.48 50.87 -3.08
N ASP A 482 -20.02 49.66 -3.00
CA ASP A 482 -20.88 49.11 -4.03
C ASP A 482 -22.33 49.53 -3.75
N SER A 483 -22.92 50.28 -4.68
CA SER A 483 -24.29 50.79 -4.57
C SER A 483 -25.36 49.70 -4.66
N ARG A 484 -25.02 48.47 -5.08
CA ARG A 484 -25.93 47.32 -5.06
C ARG A 484 -26.20 46.82 -3.64
N LEU A 485 -25.36 47.21 -2.68
CA LEU A 485 -25.50 46.86 -1.27
C LEU A 485 -25.81 48.10 -0.44
N LEU A 486 -26.57 47.91 0.64
CA LEU A 486 -26.67 48.91 1.70
C LEU A 486 -25.29 49.11 2.35
N HIS A 487 -25.06 50.32 2.87
CA HIS A 487 -23.79 50.68 3.53
C HIS A 487 -23.46 49.75 4.70
N ASP A 488 -24.48 49.34 5.46
CA ASP A 488 -24.35 48.48 6.63
C ASP A 488 -24.26 46.98 6.29
N LEU A 489 -24.25 46.63 5.00
CA LEU A 489 -24.09 45.25 4.51
C LEU A 489 -22.77 45.03 3.76
N GLN A 490 -21.84 45.99 3.87
CA GLN A 490 -20.50 45.92 3.28
C GLN A 490 -19.47 46.56 4.22
N PRO A 491 -18.15 46.34 4.01
CA PRO A 491 -17.12 46.89 4.88
C PRO A 491 -17.16 48.42 4.89
N ASP A 492 -16.81 49.02 6.02
CA ASP A 492 -16.72 50.47 6.13
C ASP A 492 -15.32 50.98 5.74
N ARG A 493 -15.25 52.04 4.94
CA ARG A 493 -13.98 52.68 4.58
C ARG A 493 -13.21 53.14 5.81
N ALA A 494 -13.89 53.53 6.89
CA ALA A 494 -13.29 53.98 8.13
C ALA A 494 -12.41 52.90 8.81
N TRP A 495 -12.67 51.61 8.56
CA TRP A 495 -11.86 50.51 9.13
C TRP A 495 -10.39 50.58 8.70
N TYR A 496 -10.15 51.03 7.47
CA TYR A 496 -8.84 51.06 6.82
C TYR A 496 -8.15 52.42 6.90
N LEU A 497 -8.91 53.48 7.22
CA LEU A 497 -8.41 54.85 7.30
C LEU A 497 -8.12 55.31 8.74
N ARG A 498 -8.22 54.41 9.73
CA ARG A 498 -7.91 54.74 11.12
C ARG A 498 -6.46 55.24 11.26
N PRO A 499 -6.18 56.18 12.20
CA PRO A 499 -4.84 56.70 12.41
C PRO A 499 -3.80 55.63 12.75
N ASP A 500 -4.20 54.58 13.46
CA ASP A 500 -3.34 53.44 13.81
C ASP A 500 -3.07 52.49 12.64
N ARG A 501 -3.80 52.65 11.52
CA ARG A 501 -3.72 51.83 10.29
C ARG A 501 -3.61 50.33 10.56
N ARG A 502 -4.34 49.86 11.59
CA ARG A 502 -4.25 48.49 12.07
C ARG A 502 -4.58 47.45 10.99
N TRP A 503 -5.47 47.81 10.07
CA TRP A 503 -5.99 46.92 9.05
C TRP A 503 -5.66 47.40 7.65
N LEU A 504 -5.11 46.51 6.84
CA LEU A 504 -5.01 46.67 5.40
C LEU A 504 -6.30 46.17 4.73
N PRO A 505 -6.75 46.82 3.64
CA PRO A 505 -7.81 46.32 2.77
C PRO A 505 -7.24 45.25 1.83
N ALA A 506 -6.92 44.08 2.38
CA ALA A 506 -6.50 42.93 1.58
C ALA A 506 -7.66 42.48 0.68
N ARG A 507 -7.35 42.02 -0.54
CA ARG A 507 -8.39 41.73 -1.55
C ARG A 507 -8.68 40.24 -1.59
N LEU A 508 -9.95 39.88 -1.73
CA LEU A 508 -10.37 38.49 -1.96
C LEU A 508 -10.08 38.07 -3.40
N ALA A 509 -10.34 38.96 -4.37
CA ALA A 509 -9.94 38.85 -5.77
C ALA A 509 -8.83 39.86 -6.06
N ASN A 510 -7.63 39.37 -6.33
CA ASN A 510 -6.47 40.23 -6.61
C ASN A 510 -6.54 40.77 -8.05
N ALA A 511 -6.20 42.05 -8.25
CA ALA A 511 -6.10 42.68 -9.57
C ALA A 511 -5.28 41.84 -10.56
N SER A 512 -4.16 41.27 -10.10
CA SER A 512 -3.29 40.42 -10.90
C SER A 512 -3.92 39.13 -11.38
N ASP A 513 -4.97 38.65 -10.73
CA ASP A 513 -5.63 37.38 -11.05
C ASP A 513 -6.76 37.58 -12.09
N ILE A 514 -7.31 38.80 -12.16
CA ILE A 514 -8.48 39.13 -12.99
C ILE A 514 -8.16 39.99 -14.22
N ALA A 515 -6.92 40.47 -14.36
CA ALA A 515 -6.45 41.36 -15.43
C ALA A 515 -6.25 40.64 -16.78
N TRP A 516 -7.30 40.03 -17.33
CA TRP A 516 -7.27 39.31 -18.60
C TRP A 516 -8.59 39.42 -19.36
N GLY A 517 -8.53 39.25 -20.68
CA GLY A 517 -9.69 39.32 -21.57
C GLY A 517 -9.83 40.64 -22.32
N PRO A 518 -10.81 40.74 -23.24
CA PRO A 518 -10.95 41.84 -24.19
C PRO A 518 -11.15 43.21 -23.53
N GLU A 519 -11.72 43.25 -22.32
CA GLU A 519 -11.97 44.50 -21.58
C GLU A 519 -10.70 45.27 -21.19
N PHE A 520 -9.57 44.56 -21.12
CA PHE A 520 -8.25 45.12 -20.83
C PHE A 520 -7.38 45.26 -22.09
N THR A 521 -7.88 44.86 -23.27
CA THR A 521 -7.18 45.08 -24.53
C THR A 521 -7.26 46.55 -24.94
N GLY A 522 -6.11 47.17 -25.22
CA GLY A 522 -6.02 48.58 -25.60
C GLY A 522 -4.96 49.34 -24.82
N ASP A 523 -5.19 50.64 -24.63
CA ASP A 523 -4.31 51.51 -23.85
C ASP A 523 -4.15 51.00 -22.40
N PRO A 524 -2.92 50.72 -21.93
CA PRO A 524 -2.72 50.14 -20.61
C PRO A 524 -3.17 51.05 -19.46
N ALA A 525 -3.27 52.38 -19.66
CA ALA A 525 -3.71 53.33 -18.64
C ALA A 525 -5.20 53.19 -18.38
N THR A 526 -5.96 53.16 -19.49
CA THR A 526 -7.39 52.93 -19.49
C THR A 526 -7.72 51.55 -18.93
N ALA A 527 -6.96 50.52 -19.32
CA ALA A 527 -7.11 49.17 -18.78
C ALA A 527 -6.83 49.10 -17.26
N ALA A 528 -5.79 49.78 -16.79
CA ALA A 528 -5.47 49.87 -15.36
C ALA A 528 -6.55 50.60 -14.55
N LEU A 529 -7.08 51.72 -15.07
CA LEU A 529 -8.19 52.44 -14.44
C LEU A 529 -9.45 51.57 -14.36
N ARG A 530 -9.78 50.86 -15.44
CA ARG A 530 -10.89 49.89 -15.45
C ARG A 530 -10.68 48.81 -14.40
N LEU A 531 -9.50 48.20 -14.37
CA LEU A 531 -9.14 47.17 -13.38
C LEU A 531 -9.29 47.68 -11.94
N ALA A 532 -8.91 48.93 -11.69
CA ALA A 532 -9.09 49.57 -10.39
C ALA A 532 -10.57 49.60 -9.95
N GLN A 533 -11.51 49.79 -10.87
CA GLN A 533 -12.94 49.88 -10.55
C GLN A 533 -13.52 48.56 -10.08
N TYR A 534 -13.00 47.45 -10.60
CA TYR A 534 -13.41 46.11 -10.20
C TYR A 534 -12.67 45.65 -8.94
N THR A 535 -11.48 46.18 -8.66
CA THR A 535 -10.65 45.69 -7.55
C THR A 535 -10.85 46.50 -6.26
N TYR A 536 -10.98 47.83 -6.34
CA TYR A 536 -11.07 48.75 -5.19
C TYR A 536 -12.51 49.02 -4.73
N VAL A 537 -13.32 47.96 -4.69
CA VAL A 537 -14.67 47.97 -4.12
C VAL A 537 -14.63 47.35 -2.71
N LEU A 538 -15.33 47.96 -1.75
CA LEU A 538 -15.34 47.50 -0.36
C LEU A 538 -15.81 46.04 -0.20
N PRO A 539 -16.80 45.52 -0.95
CA PRO A 539 -17.17 44.11 -0.90
C PRO A 539 -16.01 43.13 -1.17
N ASN A 540 -15.02 43.52 -1.98
CA ASN A 540 -13.85 42.71 -2.31
C ASN A 540 -12.74 42.79 -1.25
N THR A 541 -12.99 43.39 -0.09
CA THR A 541 -11.97 43.59 0.95
C THR A 541 -12.17 42.70 2.17
N MET A 542 -11.06 42.28 2.77
CA MET A 542 -10.99 41.63 4.07
C MET A 542 -9.92 42.32 4.92
N PRO A 543 -10.19 42.63 6.19
CA PRO A 543 -9.22 43.29 7.07
C PRO A 543 -8.10 42.31 7.44
N GLN A 544 -6.85 42.67 7.16
CA GLN A 544 -5.66 41.90 7.55
C GLN A 544 -4.61 42.82 8.22
N SER A 545 -3.80 42.29 9.14
CA SER A 545 -2.65 43.04 9.63
C SER A 545 -1.56 43.14 8.55
N GLY A 546 -0.77 44.21 8.56
CA GLY A 546 0.33 44.38 7.59
C GLY A 546 1.31 43.21 7.62
N ALA A 547 1.74 42.80 8.81
CA ALA A 547 2.66 41.68 9.00
C ALA A 547 2.10 40.36 8.45
N PHE A 548 0.80 40.05 8.69
CA PHE A 548 0.16 38.86 8.14
C PHE A 548 0.15 38.91 6.60
N TYR A 549 -0.25 40.06 6.04
CA TYR A 549 -0.37 40.20 4.60
C TYR A 549 0.99 40.02 3.91
N GLU A 550 2.03 40.69 4.39
CA GLU A 550 3.36 40.70 3.76
C GLU A 550 4.07 39.35 3.87
N THR A 551 4.04 38.72 5.05
CA THR A 551 4.81 37.48 5.31
C THR A 551 4.08 36.21 4.91
N ARG A 552 2.75 36.24 4.79
CA ARG A 552 1.92 35.05 4.55
C ARG A 552 0.98 35.16 3.37
N TRP A 553 0.10 36.16 3.38
CA TRP A 553 -0.96 36.24 2.38
C TRP A 553 -0.43 36.53 0.98
N ALA A 554 0.39 37.58 0.80
CA ALA A 554 0.94 37.94 -0.50
C ALA A 554 1.82 36.81 -1.10
N PRO A 555 2.68 36.12 -0.33
CA PRO A 555 3.34 34.90 -0.78
C PRO A 555 2.38 33.79 -1.22
N LEU A 556 1.31 33.50 -0.47
CA LEU A 556 0.29 32.52 -0.87
C LEU A 556 -0.43 32.94 -2.16
N GLU A 557 -0.81 34.21 -2.31
CA GLU A 557 -1.41 34.71 -3.55
C GLU A 557 -0.48 34.52 -4.74
N ASN A 558 0.82 34.77 -4.56
CA ASN A 558 1.80 34.53 -5.59
C ASN A 558 1.93 33.03 -5.91
N TRP A 559 2.05 32.19 -4.88
CA TRP A 559 2.17 30.74 -5.03
C TRP A 559 0.99 30.15 -5.80
N VAL A 560 -0.25 30.52 -5.46
CA VAL A 560 -1.44 30.06 -6.19
C VAL A 560 -1.41 30.55 -7.64
N ARG A 561 -0.96 31.78 -7.88
CA ARG A 561 -0.91 32.34 -9.22
C ARG A 561 0.15 31.69 -10.10
N THR A 562 1.30 31.30 -9.56
CA THR A 562 2.46 30.86 -10.35
C THR A 562 2.82 29.38 -10.22
N LEU A 563 2.65 28.79 -9.03
CA LEU A 563 3.13 27.46 -8.68
C LEU A 563 2.04 26.39 -8.61
N HIS A 564 0.77 26.77 -8.36
CA HIS A 564 -0.35 25.82 -8.49
C HIS A 564 -0.45 25.29 -9.92
N ASN A 565 -0.17 24.01 -10.13
CA ASN A 565 -0.14 23.34 -11.44
C ASN A 565 0.48 24.22 -12.56
N PRO A 566 1.81 24.32 -12.63
CA PRO A 566 2.48 25.26 -13.55
C PRO A 566 2.16 25.04 -15.03
N LEU A 567 1.67 23.85 -15.40
CA LEU A 567 1.30 23.48 -16.77
C LEU A 567 -0.12 23.93 -17.15
N ALA A 568 -0.96 24.30 -16.18
CA ALA A 568 -2.30 24.78 -16.45
C ALA A 568 -2.31 26.29 -16.73
N ASN A 569 -2.88 26.67 -17.88
CA ASN A 569 -3.10 28.08 -18.22
C ASN A 569 -4.33 28.68 -17.52
N LYS A 570 -5.31 27.85 -17.16
CA LYS A 570 -6.57 28.29 -16.54
C LYS A 570 -6.70 27.72 -15.14
N VAL A 571 -6.98 28.60 -14.19
CA VAL A 571 -7.13 28.26 -12.77
C VAL A 571 -8.41 28.90 -12.24
N THR A 572 -9.19 28.14 -11.50
CA THR A 572 -10.28 28.64 -10.66
C THR A 572 -9.75 28.80 -9.24
N ILE A 573 -9.99 29.96 -8.62
CA ILE A 573 -9.52 30.27 -7.27
C ILE A 573 -10.70 30.68 -6.42
N PHE A 574 -10.90 30.00 -5.29
CA PHE A 574 -11.82 30.44 -4.25
C PHE A 574 -11.04 31.00 -3.06
N SER A 575 -11.55 32.03 -2.40
CA SER A 575 -10.88 32.62 -1.23
C SER A 575 -11.88 33.20 -0.26
N GLY A 576 -11.58 33.17 1.03
CA GLY A 576 -12.50 33.68 2.02
C GLY A 576 -11.89 33.81 3.41
N THR A 577 -12.77 34.11 4.35
CA THR A 577 -12.43 34.33 5.76
C THR A 577 -13.24 33.41 6.65
N ILE A 578 -12.76 33.15 7.86
CA ILE A 578 -13.50 32.42 8.88
C ILE A 578 -13.60 33.28 10.14
N PHE A 579 -14.78 33.34 10.73
CA PHE A 579 -15.11 34.19 11.88
C PHE A 579 -15.29 33.35 13.15
N LYS A 580 -14.87 33.89 14.30
CA LYS A 580 -15.25 33.38 15.62
C LYS A 580 -16.23 34.36 16.27
N PRO A 581 -17.26 33.88 17.00
CA PRO A 581 -18.27 34.74 17.62
C PRO A 581 -17.73 35.75 18.65
N THR A 582 -16.52 35.57 19.17
CA THR A 582 -15.99 36.29 20.35
C THR A 582 -14.74 37.14 20.09
N SER A 583 -14.28 37.32 18.85
CA SER A 583 -13.05 38.04 18.56
C SER A 583 -13.27 39.55 18.32
N HIS A 584 -12.70 40.37 19.22
CA HIS A 584 -12.43 41.81 19.12
C HIS A 584 -13.07 42.52 17.91
N PRO A 585 -14.31 43.02 18.03
CA PRO A 585 -15.02 43.53 16.86
C PRO A 585 -14.38 44.81 16.29
N ILE A 586 -14.27 44.89 14.96
CA ILE A 586 -14.05 46.15 14.24
C ILE A 586 -15.42 46.79 14.09
N ASP A 587 -15.73 47.75 14.94
CA ASP A 587 -16.99 48.51 14.84
C ASP A 587 -18.24 47.61 14.86
N GLY A 588 -18.28 46.66 15.80
CA GLY A 588 -19.37 45.68 15.93
C GLY A 588 -19.26 44.44 15.02
N VAL A 589 -18.31 44.41 14.08
CA VAL A 589 -18.09 43.27 13.17
C VAL A 589 -16.96 42.37 13.66
N PRO A 590 -17.13 41.03 13.73
CA PRO A 590 -16.05 40.13 14.13
C PRO A 590 -14.84 40.21 13.20
N VAL A 591 -13.64 40.27 13.77
CA VAL A 591 -12.39 40.13 12.99
C VAL A 591 -12.26 38.68 12.49
N PRO A 592 -11.87 38.45 11.22
CA PRO A 592 -11.51 37.12 10.75
C PRO A 592 -10.43 36.46 11.62
N TYR A 593 -10.67 35.24 12.08
CA TYR A 593 -9.68 34.47 12.83
C TYR A 593 -8.74 33.68 11.92
N ALA A 594 -9.17 33.37 10.70
CA ALA A 594 -8.40 32.64 9.71
C ALA A 594 -8.80 33.05 8.30
N TYR A 595 -7.89 32.81 7.36
CA TYR A 595 -8.04 33.10 5.95
C TYR A 595 -7.77 31.83 5.16
N TRP A 596 -8.43 31.66 4.03
CA TRP A 596 -8.28 30.46 3.23
C TRP A 596 -8.32 30.76 1.74
N LYS A 597 -7.65 29.90 0.97
CA LYS A 597 -7.64 29.95 -0.50
C LYS A 597 -7.61 28.52 -1.05
N LEU A 598 -8.43 28.26 -2.07
CA LEU A 598 -8.54 26.97 -2.76
C LEU A 598 -8.29 27.23 -4.25
N ALA A 599 -7.32 26.54 -4.84
CA ALA A 599 -6.99 26.64 -6.26
C ALA A 599 -7.31 25.32 -6.96
N VAL A 600 -7.96 25.40 -8.11
CA VAL A 600 -8.38 24.25 -8.92
C VAL A 600 -7.99 24.51 -10.38
N SER A 601 -7.30 23.56 -10.98
CA SER A 601 -7.01 23.56 -12.42
C SER A 601 -7.32 22.19 -13.01
N SER A 602 -7.36 22.10 -14.33
CA SER A 602 -7.43 20.84 -15.07
C SER A 602 -6.26 20.75 -16.04
N VAL A 603 -5.76 19.54 -16.29
CA VAL A 603 -4.82 19.30 -17.39
C VAL A 603 -5.62 18.68 -18.54
N SER A 604 -5.51 19.27 -19.73
CA SER A 604 -6.11 18.66 -20.93
C SER A 604 -5.44 17.31 -21.20
N ALA A 605 -6.24 16.30 -21.56
CA ALA A 605 -5.83 14.92 -21.85
C ALA A 605 -4.98 14.78 -23.14
N ALA A 606 -4.02 15.68 -23.37
CA ALA A 606 -3.16 15.67 -24.54
C ALA A 606 -1.88 14.86 -24.29
N VAL A 607 -2.03 13.59 -23.92
CA VAL A 607 -1.02 12.56 -24.20
C VAL A 607 -1.78 11.30 -24.63
N LYS A 608 -1.75 11.00 -25.95
CA LYS A 608 -2.25 9.78 -26.62
C LYS A 608 -3.76 9.61 -26.90
N GLY A 609 -4.47 10.63 -27.41
CA GLY A 609 -5.67 10.40 -28.23
C GLY A 609 -6.85 9.63 -27.63
N GLU A 610 -6.85 9.38 -26.32
CA GLU A 610 -7.97 8.79 -25.57
C GLU A 610 -8.74 9.91 -24.87
N VAL A 611 -10.06 9.94 -25.07
CA VAL A 611 -10.96 10.79 -24.27
C VAL A 611 -10.93 10.26 -22.85
N ARG A 612 -10.28 10.98 -21.93
CA ARG A 612 -10.27 10.70 -20.50
C ARG A 612 -10.97 11.84 -19.76
N GLU A 613 -11.63 11.51 -18.65
CA GLU A 613 -12.18 12.49 -17.71
C GLU A 613 -11.09 13.50 -17.29
N PRO A 614 -11.43 14.80 -17.13
CA PRO A 614 -10.46 15.82 -16.75
C PRO A 614 -9.79 15.48 -15.42
N GLN A 615 -8.47 15.35 -15.42
CA GLN A 615 -7.68 15.28 -14.19
C GLN A 615 -7.54 16.69 -13.63
N PHE A 616 -8.09 16.91 -12.45
CA PHE A 616 -7.89 18.17 -11.75
C PHE A 616 -6.53 18.19 -11.05
N VAL A 617 -6.13 19.37 -10.60
CA VAL A 617 -5.13 19.55 -9.55
C VAL A 617 -5.76 20.53 -8.57
N VAL A 618 -5.75 20.17 -7.28
CA VAL A 618 -6.44 20.93 -6.24
C VAL A 618 -5.48 21.22 -5.09
N ASP A 619 -5.36 22.49 -4.71
CA ASP A 619 -4.59 22.93 -3.55
C ASP A 619 -5.44 23.82 -2.65
N ALA A 620 -5.65 23.40 -1.41
CA ALA A 620 -6.41 24.16 -0.41
C ALA A 620 -5.48 24.60 0.73
N PHE A 621 -5.59 25.86 1.14
CA PHE A 621 -4.78 26.46 2.19
C PHE A 621 -5.66 27.14 3.24
N LEU A 622 -5.27 27.00 4.51
CA LEU A 622 -5.90 27.67 5.65
C LEU A 622 -4.82 28.24 6.57
N ILE A 623 -4.83 29.55 6.77
CA ILE A 623 -3.84 30.26 7.58
C ILE A 623 -4.55 30.98 8.75
N PRO A 624 -4.22 30.64 10.01
CA PRO A 624 -4.68 31.40 11.18
C PRO A 624 -4.19 32.85 11.13
N GLY A 625 -5.07 33.81 11.44
CA GLY A 625 -4.78 35.24 11.40
C GLY A 625 -3.73 35.70 12.43
N ASP A 626 -3.51 34.90 13.46
CA ASP A 626 -2.52 35.10 14.54
C ASP A 626 -1.23 34.29 14.34
N ALA A 627 -1.07 33.62 13.20
CA ALA A 627 0.21 32.99 12.86
C ALA A 627 1.35 34.02 12.89
N THR A 628 2.59 33.57 13.08
CA THR A 628 3.76 34.48 13.21
C THR A 628 4.92 34.11 12.31
N ASP A 629 4.88 32.91 11.76
CA ASP A 629 5.82 32.35 10.81
C ASP A 629 5.61 32.85 9.37
N GLU A 630 6.59 32.58 8.51
CA GLU A 630 6.52 32.85 7.06
C GLU A 630 5.62 31.83 6.36
N PHE A 631 5.15 32.19 5.15
CA PHE A 631 4.39 31.24 4.34
C PHE A 631 5.23 30.01 3.95
N ASP A 632 4.70 28.85 4.28
CA ASP A 632 5.18 27.55 3.83
C ASP A 632 3.98 26.75 3.27
N PRO A 633 3.99 26.38 1.98
CA PRO A 633 2.86 25.67 1.38
C PRO A 633 2.60 24.32 2.03
N ASP A 634 3.60 23.61 2.54
CA ASP A 634 3.40 22.28 3.13
C ASP A 634 2.78 22.37 4.53
N ARG A 635 3.03 23.47 5.24
CA ARG A 635 2.48 23.74 6.56
C ARG A 635 1.01 24.14 6.53
N TYR A 636 0.64 24.98 5.57
CA TYR A 636 -0.68 25.61 5.52
C TYR A 636 -1.66 24.89 4.59
N ARG A 637 -1.19 23.90 3.82
CA ARG A 637 -2.04 23.09 2.97
C ARG A 637 -2.92 22.17 3.82
N VAL A 638 -4.19 22.11 3.48
CA VAL A 638 -5.19 21.27 4.16
C VAL A 638 -5.97 20.45 3.14
N PRO A 639 -6.58 19.32 3.55
CA PRO A 639 -7.58 18.65 2.72
C PRO A 639 -8.78 19.55 2.45
N VAL A 640 -9.42 19.40 1.28
CA VAL A 640 -10.66 20.14 0.95
C VAL A 640 -11.75 19.88 1.98
N ALA A 641 -11.90 18.63 2.45
CA ALA A 641 -12.86 18.26 3.48
C ALA A 641 -12.62 19.00 4.82
N GLU A 642 -11.36 19.23 5.19
CA GLU A 642 -11.04 20.01 6.38
C GLU A 642 -11.40 21.49 6.17
N LEU A 643 -11.14 22.03 4.97
CA LEU A 643 -11.57 23.37 4.62
C LEU A 643 -13.09 23.52 4.69
N GLU A 644 -13.88 22.55 4.20
CA GLU A 644 -15.34 22.54 4.32
C GLU A 644 -15.80 22.58 5.78
N ASN A 645 -15.24 21.70 6.61
CA ASN A 645 -15.57 21.62 8.03
C ASN A 645 -15.29 22.94 8.75
N ARG A 646 -14.17 23.59 8.43
CA ARG A 646 -13.75 24.85 9.04
C ARG A 646 -14.55 26.05 8.54
N THR A 647 -15.04 26.01 7.31
CA THR A 647 -15.72 27.15 6.67
C THR A 647 -17.23 27.05 6.66
N GLY A 648 -17.82 25.86 6.79
CA GLY A 648 -19.25 25.63 6.55
C GLY A 648 -19.64 25.70 5.06
N LEU A 649 -18.67 25.62 4.15
CA LEU A 649 -18.87 25.54 2.70
C LEU A 649 -18.89 24.09 2.22
N ASN A 650 -19.52 23.86 1.08
CA ASN A 650 -19.49 22.58 0.37
C ASN A 650 -19.07 22.79 -1.08
N PHE A 651 -17.90 22.28 -1.45
CA PHE A 651 -17.26 22.36 -2.76
C PHE A 651 -17.68 21.21 -3.70
N GLY A 652 -18.62 20.34 -3.30
CA GLY A 652 -19.28 19.36 -4.18
C GLY A 652 -18.35 18.29 -4.77
N TYR A 653 -18.36 18.13 -6.11
CA TYR A 653 -17.59 17.13 -6.88
C TYR A 653 -16.07 17.19 -6.65
N LEU A 654 -15.54 18.30 -6.15
CA LEU A 654 -14.13 18.42 -5.78
C LEU A 654 -13.76 17.54 -4.58
N ILE A 655 -14.70 17.22 -3.69
CA ILE A 655 -14.52 16.20 -2.64
C ILE A 655 -14.32 14.84 -3.29
N GLU A 656 -15.29 14.38 -4.09
CA GLU A 656 -15.23 13.07 -4.75
C GLU A 656 -13.98 12.91 -5.62
N TRP A 657 -13.55 13.99 -6.29
CA TRP A 657 -12.33 13.97 -7.08
C TRP A 657 -11.04 13.99 -6.23
N SER A 658 -10.92 14.86 -5.22
CA SER A 658 -9.74 14.88 -4.33
C SER A 658 -9.64 13.63 -3.45
N ASP A 659 -10.79 13.02 -3.14
CA ASP A 659 -10.91 11.74 -2.43
C ASP A 659 -10.54 10.54 -3.31
N THR A 660 -10.63 10.65 -4.63
CA THR A 660 -10.25 9.59 -5.59
C THR A 660 -8.89 9.80 -6.25
N HIS A 661 -8.31 11.01 -6.12
CA HIS A 661 -7.02 11.40 -6.67
C HIS A 661 -6.22 12.19 -5.61
N PRO A 662 -5.86 11.54 -4.49
CA PRO A 662 -4.97 12.17 -3.51
C PRO A 662 -3.65 12.53 -4.21
N GLY A 663 -2.96 13.56 -3.71
CA GLY A 663 -1.63 13.93 -4.21
C GLY A 663 -0.65 12.74 -4.22
N PRO A 664 0.56 12.90 -4.77
CA PRO A 664 1.47 11.80 -5.14
C PRO A 664 1.84 10.76 -4.06
N ASN A 665 1.44 10.97 -2.79
CA ASN A 665 1.71 10.07 -1.68
C ASN A 665 0.46 9.33 -1.14
N GLY A 666 -0.76 9.59 -1.65
CA GLY A 666 -2.00 9.08 -1.05
C GLY A 666 -2.23 9.59 0.37
N THR A 667 -3.42 9.39 0.94
CA THR A 667 -3.59 9.45 2.40
C THR A 667 -3.27 8.08 3.01
N ALA A 668 -3.03 8.04 4.33
CA ALA A 668 -2.90 6.76 5.06
C ALA A 668 -4.15 5.88 4.90
N ALA A 669 -5.33 6.49 4.77
CA ALA A 669 -6.59 5.81 4.51
C ALA A 669 -6.64 5.19 3.11
N ASP A 670 -6.14 5.88 2.07
CA ASP A 670 -6.07 5.35 0.71
C ASP A 670 -5.13 4.14 0.62
N ASN A 671 -3.97 4.23 1.28
CA ASN A 671 -3.00 3.14 1.35
C ASN A 671 -3.55 1.93 2.12
N LEU A 672 -4.33 2.14 3.18
CA LEU A 672 -5.01 1.06 3.90
C LEU A 672 -6.14 0.46 3.05
N ALA A 673 -7.00 1.29 2.44
CA ALA A 673 -8.09 0.83 1.59
C ALA A 673 -7.58 -0.06 0.45
N ALA A 674 -6.46 0.30 -0.19
CA ALA A 674 -5.84 -0.51 -1.25
C ALA A 674 -5.27 -1.86 -0.74
N ARG A 675 -4.88 -1.93 0.54
CA ARG A 675 -4.34 -3.13 1.18
C ARG A 675 -5.41 -4.01 1.83
N LEU A 676 -6.67 -3.56 1.95
CA LEU A 676 -7.75 -4.39 2.49
C LEU A 676 -7.91 -5.72 1.75
N LYS A 677 -7.56 -5.80 0.46
CA LYS A 677 -7.51 -7.06 -0.31
C LYS A 677 -6.61 -8.14 0.33
N LEU A 678 -5.61 -7.75 1.12
CA LEU A 678 -4.73 -8.65 1.86
C LEU A 678 -5.44 -9.33 3.04
N LEU A 679 -6.68 -8.93 3.38
CA LEU A 679 -7.52 -9.69 4.30
C LEU A 679 -7.79 -11.11 3.79
N ASP A 680 -7.68 -11.37 2.48
CA ASP A 680 -7.77 -12.72 1.91
C ASP A 680 -6.51 -13.58 2.15
N SER A 681 -5.41 -12.99 2.60
CA SER A 681 -4.16 -13.66 2.93
C SER A 681 -4.17 -14.13 4.39
N ALA A 682 -3.79 -15.39 4.63
CA ALA A 682 -3.66 -15.93 5.99
C ALA A 682 -2.54 -15.25 6.80
N ASN A 683 -1.50 -14.74 6.14
CA ASN A 683 -0.31 -14.19 6.80
C ASN A 683 -0.42 -12.67 7.04
N ASP A 684 -1.10 -11.95 6.16
CA ASP A 684 -1.11 -10.48 6.17
C ASP A 684 -2.36 -9.89 6.84
N ALA A 685 -3.44 -10.67 6.99
CA ALA A 685 -4.72 -10.18 7.49
C ALA A 685 -4.63 -9.59 8.90
N GLN A 686 -3.79 -10.13 9.78
CA GLN A 686 -3.65 -9.59 11.14
C GLN A 686 -3.08 -8.17 11.12
N ALA A 687 -2.02 -7.93 10.35
CA ALA A 687 -1.40 -6.61 10.24
C ALA A 687 -2.38 -5.57 9.68
N VAL A 688 -3.20 -5.95 8.70
CA VAL A 688 -4.23 -5.07 8.13
C VAL A 688 -5.33 -4.74 9.16
N ARG A 689 -5.75 -5.71 9.99
CA ARG A 689 -6.74 -5.47 11.05
C ARG A 689 -6.21 -4.57 12.17
N ASP A 690 -4.95 -4.74 12.55
CA ASP A 690 -4.29 -3.89 13.55
C ASP A 690 -4.17 -2.45 13.02
N GLU A 691 -3.81 -2.28 11.74
CA GLU A 691 -3.77 -0.99 11.08
C GLU A 691 -5.15 -0.34 10.95
N LEU A 692 -6.19 -1.11 10.60
CA LEU A 692 -7.58 -0.64 10.59
C LEU A 692 -8.00 -0.11 11.97
N THR A 693 -7.67 -0.84 13.03
CA THR A 693 -7.97 -0.43 14.41
C THR A 693 -7.27 0.89 14.76
N SER A 694 -5.99 1.02 14.38
CA SER A 694 -5.21 2.25 14.58
C SER A 694 -5.81 3.44 13.82
N VAL A 695 -6.16 3.26 12.55
CA VAL A 695 -6.75 4.29 11.69
C VAL A 695 -8.11 4.76 12.21
N LEU A 696 -8.97 3.84 12.63
CA LEU A 696 -10.29 4.18 13.17
C LEU A 696 -10.18 4.84 14.55
N GLY A 697 -9.21 4.42 15.36
CA GLY A 697 -8.92 4.98 16.69
C GLY A 697 -8.21 6.33 16.69
N ASN A 698 -7.58 6.74 15.58
CA ASN A 698 -6.82 7.99 15.51
C ASN A 698 -7.75 9.23 15.60
N PRO A 699 -7.67 10.06 16.65
CA PRO A 699 -8.54 11.22 16.81
C PRO A 699 -8.25 12.35 15.79
N ASP A 700 -7.03 12.42 15.28
CA ASP A 700 -6.57 13.47 14.37
C ASP A 700 -6.88 13.17 12.90
N LEU A 701 -7.29 11.92 12.59
CA LEU A 701 -7.67 11.54 11.24
C LEU A 701 -9.10 12.01 10.92
N PRO A 702 -9.33 12.74 9.82
CA PRO A 702 -10.66 13.20 9.44
C PRO A 702 -11.68 12.06 9.34
N VAL A 703 -12.92 12.33 9.74
CA VAL A 703 -14.02 11.35 9.69
C VAL A 703 -14.27 10.86 8.26
N SER A 704 -14.08 11.72 7.25
CA SER A 704 -14.18 11.36 5.83
C SER A 704 -13.16 10.29 5.43
N GLU A 705 -11.92 10.37 5.93
CA GLU A 705 -10.87 9.39 5.68
C GLU A 705 -11.19 8.04 6.34
N LYS A 706 -11.66 8.06 7.59
CA LYS A 706 -12.14 6.85 8.27
C LYS A 706 -13.28 6.18 7.49
N ARG A 707 -14.22 7.00 6.98
CA ARG A 707 -15.35 6.54 6.19
C ARG A 707 -14.90 5.85 4.90
N LYS A 708 -13.86 6.33 4.22
CA LYS A 708 -13.31 5.71 2.99
C LYS A 708 -12.84 4.29 3.24
N VAL A 709 -12.06 4.07 4.29
CA VAL A 709 -11.56 2.74 4.65
C VAL A 709 -12.71 1.79 4.94
N VAL A 710 -13.70 2.24 5.71
CA VAL A 710 -14.88 1.42 6.02
C VAL A 710 -15.73 1.16 4.77
N ALA A 711 -15.87 2.12 3.86
CA ALA A 711 -16.57 1.92 2.59
C ALA A 711 -15.90 0.84 1.72
N ALA A 712 -14.57 0.85 1.64
CA ALA A 712 -13.82 -0.18 0.93
C ALA A 712 -13.99 -1.57 1.58
N LEU A 713 -13.97 -1.63 2.92
CA LEU A 713 -14.23 -2.86 3.67
C LEU A 713 -15.66 -3.39 3.45
N VAL A 714 -16.67 -2.50 3.45
CA VAL A 714 -18.06 -2.84 3.13
C VAL A 714 -18.18 -3.39 1.69
N GLY A 715 -17.43 -2.82 0.74
CA GLY A 715 -17.34 -3.33 -0.62
C GLY A 715 -16.80 -4.77 -0.70
N MET A 716 -15.83 -5.11 0.14
CA MET A 716 -15.33 -6.49 0.25
C MET A 716 -16.37 -7.45 0.85
N ALA A 717 -17.19 -6.98 1.79
CA ALA A 717 -18.25 -7.78 2.41
C ALA A 717 -19.46 -8.01 1.50
N GLY A 718 -19.51 -7.36 0.34
CA GLY A 718 -20.54 -7.59 -0.67
C GLY A 718 -20.55 -9.05 -1.17
N LEU A 719 -21.73 -9.57 -1.47
CA LEU A 719 -21.93 -10.98 -1.82
C LEU A 719 -21.00 -11.46 -2.94
N GLN A 720 -20.86 -10.67 -4.01
CA GLN A 720 -19.97 -10.99 -5.15
C GLN A 720 -18.50 -11.06 -4.72
N SER A 721 -18.01 -10.07 -3.98
CA SER A 721 -16.62 -10.08 -3.50
C SER A 721 -16.38 -11.28 -2.56
N MET A 722 -17.29 -11.53 -1.61
CA MET A 722 -17.19 -12.65 -0.67
C MET A 722 -17.13 -14.02 -1.36
N THR A 723 -17.82 -14.22 -2.49
CA THR A 723 -17.71 -15.47 -3.25
C THR A 723 -16.32 -15.73 -3.81
N GLY A 724 -15.56 -14.67 -4.14
CA GLY A 724 -14.21 -14.76 -4.67
C GLY A 724 -13.12 -14.95 -3.61
N LEU A 725 -13.43 -14.72 -2.33
CA LEU A 725 -12.48 -14.86 -1.23
C LEU A 725 -12.32 -16.31 -0.78
N THR A 726 -11.15 -16.59 -0.21
CA THR A 726 -10.86 -17.82 0.55
C THR A 726 -11.73 -17.91 1.80
N GLN A 727 -11.84 -19.10 2.39
CA GLN A 727 -12.59 -19.28 3.65
C GLN A 727 -12.03 -18.40 4.78
N ALA A 728 -10.71 -18.34 4.92
CA ALA A 728 -10.05 -17.46 5.88
C ALA A 728 -10.31 -15.97 5.57
N GLY A 729 -10.27 -15.59 4.30
CA GLY A 729 -10.56 -14.23 3.85
C GLY A 729 -11.96 -13.76 4.23
N ARG A 730 -12.98 -14.62 4.07
CA ARG A 730 -14.36 -14.33 4.50
C ARG A 730 -14.44 -14.06 5.99
N SER A 731 -13.82 -14.91 6.82
CA SER A 731 -13.76 -14.69 8.28
C SER A 731 -13.05 -13.38 8.63
N ASN A 732 -11.91 -13.09 7.98
CA ASN A 732 -11.13 -11.87 8.23
C ASN A 732 -11.91 -10.59 7.90
N VAL A 733 -12.68 -10.57 6.80
CA VAL A 733 -13.53 -9.43 6.42
C VAL A 733 -14.65 -9.21 7.44
N LEU A 734 -15.31 -10.28 7.91
CA LEU A 734 -16.35 -10.18 8.94
C LEU A 734 -15.78 -9.68 10.27
N ASP A 735 -14.62 -10.19 10.69
CA ASP A 735 -13.91 -9.74 11.88
C ASP A 735 -13.50 -8.27 11.78
N ALA A 736 -12.99 -7.85 10.61
CA ALA A 736 -12.64 -6.45 10.37
C ALA A 736 -13.87 -5.52 10.46
N LEU A 737 -15.03 -5.95 9.93
CA LEU A 737 -16.29 -5.21 10.06
C LEU A 737 -16.75 -5.12 11.52
N LEU A 738 -16.59 -6.20 12.31
CA LEU A 738 -16.84 -6.20 13.75
C LEU A 738 -15.88 -5.28 14.52
N GLY A 739 -14.69 -5.03 13.98
CA GLY A 739 -13.73 -4.08 14.51
C GLY A 739 -14.15 -2.62 14.36
N VAL A 740 -15.11 -2.30 13.49
CA VAL A 740 -15.59 -0.92 13.30
C VAL A 740 -16.37 -0.45 14.54
N PRO A 741 -15.94 0.64 15.21
CA PRO A 741 -16.63 1.16 16.39
C PRO A 741 -18.08 1.54 16.11
N THR A 742 -18.97 1.20 17.05
CA THR A 742 -20.43 1.30 16.86
C THR A 742 -20.94 2.73 16.70
N GLU A 743 -20.24 3.69 17.29
CA GLU A 743 -20.53 5.12 17.23
C GLU A 743 -20.42 5.68 15.80
N PHE A 744 -19.58 5.08 14.94
CA PHE A 744 -19.47 5.51 13.55
C PHE A 744 -20.72 5.16 12.73
N TRP A 745 -21.38 4.04 13.04
CA TRP A 745 -22.63 3.65 12.39
C TRP A 745 -23.81 4.57 12.73
N ALA A 746 -23.75 5.26 13.88
CA ALA A 746 -24.78 6.20 14.30
C ALA A 746 -24.62 7.61 13.67
N ARG A 747 -23.59 7.84 12.85
CA ARG A 747 -23.28 9.16 12.29
C ARG A 747 -24.16 9.50 11.08
N PRO A 748 -24.75 10.71 11.02
CA PRO A 748 -25.55 11.14 9.86
C PRO A 748 -24.78 11.16 8.53
N ASP A 749 -23.48 11.50 8.56
CA ASP A 749 -22.62 11.56 7.37
C ASP A 749 -22.15 10.19 6.84
N TRP A 750 -22.49 9.10 7.55
CA TRP A 750 -22.14 7.72 7.22
C TRP A 750 -23.32 6.90 6.70
N VAL A 751 -24.52 7.48 6.61
CA VAL A 751 -25.75 6.78 6.19
C VAL A 751 -25.58 5.94 4.91
N PRO A 752 -24.91 6.40 3.83
CA PRO A 752 -24.70 5.55 2.64
C PRO A 752 -23.81 4.32 2.90
N VAL A 753 -22.74 4.48 3.67
CA VAL A 753 -21.82 3.37 4.02
C VAL A 753 -22.50 2.40 4.97
N PHE A 754 -23.28 2.92 5.91
CA PHE A 754 -24.09 2.13 6.84
C PHE A 754 -25.16 1.30 6.10
N ALA A 755 -25.88 1.88 5.16
CA ALA A 755 -26.83 1.17 4.30
C ALA A 755 -26.13 0.09 3.45
N GLY A 756 -24.94 0.38 2.91
CA GLY A 756 -24.11 -0.60 2.22
C GLY A 756 -23.73 -1.79 3.11
N ALA A 757 -23.31 -1.52 4.35
CA ALA A 757 -22.98 -2.55 5.33
C ALA A 757 -24.19 -3.40 5.70
N ARG A 758 -25.34 -2.77 5.97
CA ARG A 758 -26.61 -3.45 6.23
C ARG A 758 -26.99 -4.37 5.09
N ARG A 759 -26.88 -3.88 3.85
CA ARG A 759 -27.17 -4.65 2.63
C ARG A 759 -26.26 -5.86 2.47
N ALA A 760 -24.95 -5.66 2.60
CA ALA A 760 -23.96 -6.73 2.51
C ALA A 760 -24.24 -7.84 3.53
N VAL A 761 -24.43 -7.47 4.80
CA VAL A 761 -24.70 -8.43 5.88
C VAL A 761 -26.05 -9.13 5.71
N ALA A 762 -27.11 -8.42 5.31
CA ALA A 762 -28.41 -9.03 5.05
C ALA A 762 -28.33 -10.07 3.90
N ASP A 763 -27.60 -9.77 2.82
CA ASP A 763 -27.39 -10.71 1.72
C ASP A 763 -26.61 -11.95 2.14
N LEU A 764 -25.58 -11.79 2.97
CA LEU A 764 -24.82 -12.91 3.52
C LEU A 764 -25.68 -13.79 4.43
N ILE A 765 -26.55 -13.19 5.25
CA ILE A 765 -27.50 -13.93 6.10
C ILE A 765 -28.49 -14.72 5.25
N VAL A 766 -29.05 -14.11 4.20
CA VAL A 766 -29.98 -14.79 3.29
C VAL A 766 -29.27 -15.94 2.54
N SER A 767 -28.03 -15.72 2.08
CA SER A 767 -27.22 -16.75 1.43
C SER A 767 -26.89 -17.91 2.38
N ALA A 768 -26.61 -17.64 3.65
CA ALA A 768 -26.31 -18.66 4.66
C ALA A 768 -27.50 -19.59 4.96
N ALA A 769 -28.73 -19.16 4.65
CA ALA A 769 -29.93 -19.99 4.77
C ALA A 769 -30.26 -20.80 3.49
N GLY A 770 -29.52 -20.58 2.38
CA GLY A 770 -29.74 -21.21 1.10
C GLY A 770 -28.83 -22.43 0.82
N PRO A 771 -29.04 -23.13 -0.32
CA PRO A 771 -28.29 -24.33 -0.69
C PRO A 771 -26.84 -24.07 -1.16
N GLN A 772 -26.48 -22.80 -1.43
CA GLN A 772 -25.09 -22.39 -1.73
C GLN A 772 -24.57 -21.49 -0.61
N THR A 773 -24.21 -22.12 0.50
CA THR A 773 -23.75 -21.44 1.71
C THR A 773 -22.37 -20.82 1.48
N ILE A 774 -22.30 -19.49 1.37
CA ILE A 774 -21.03 -18.75 1.23
C ILE A 774 -20.30 -18.65 2.57
N ILE A 775 -21.06 -18.55 3.67
CA ILE A 775 -20.55 -18.36 5.02
C ILE A 775 -20.74 -19.65 5.82
N GLY A 776 -19.63 -20.19 6.35
CA GLY A 776 -19.64 -21.44 7.11
C GLY A 776 -20.20 -21.27 8.52
N ASP A 777 -20.40 -22.39 9.22
CA ASP A 777 -20.96 -22.39 10.57
C ASP A 777 -20.12 -21.61 11.58
N GLN A 778 -18.80 -21.59 11.40
CA GLN A 778 -17.84 -20.86 12.24
C GLN A 778 -18.07 -19.33 12.23
N ASP A 779 -18.60 -18.78 11.13
CA ASP A 779 -18.74 -17.34 10.92
C ASP A 779 -20.17 -16.84 11.23
N ARG A 780 -21.10 -17.75 11.54
CA ARG A 780 -22.50 -17.40 11.86
C ARG A 780 -22.61 -16.48 13.08
N ASN A 781 -21.76 -16.67 14.09
CA ASN A 781 -21.75 -15.82 15.28
C ASN A 781 -21.34 -14.38 14.95
N ALA A 782 -20.36 -14.21 14.06
CA ALA A 782 -19.94 -12.90 13.60
C ALA A 782 -21.07 -12.20 12.83
N LEU A 783 -21.74 -12.91 11.91
CA LEU A 783 -22.90 -12.39 11.18
C LEU A 783 -24.06 -12.00 12.12
N ASN A 784 -24.37 -12.80 13.12
CA ASN A 784 -25.43 -12.48 14.09
C ASN A 784 -25.08 -11.24 14.91
N THR A 785 -23.82 -11.10 15.30
CA THR A 785 -23.33 -9.90 16.02
C THR A 785 -23.41 -8.65 15.13
N LEU A 786 -23.00 -8.77 13.85
CA LEU A 786 -23.13 -7.68 12.88
C LEU A 786 -24.59 -7.30 12.62
N LYS A 787 -25.49 -8.28 12.56
CA LYS A 787 -26.93 -8.06 12.42
C LYS A 787 -27.48 -7.15 13.52
N GLU A 788 -27.07 -7.38 14.76
CA GLU A 788 -27.45 -6.57 15.91
C GLU A 788 -26.84 -5.16 15.84
N ARG A 789 -25.52 -5.06 15.60
CA ARG A 789 -24.80 -3.78 15.51
C ARG A 789 -25.27 -2.88 14.37
N LEU A 790 -25.68 -3.48 13.25
CA LEU A 790 -26.18 -2.77 12.08
C LEU A 790 -27.69 -2.51 12.14
N HIS A 791 -28.34 -2.81 13.26
CA HIS A 791 -29.77 -2.61 13.48
C HIS A 791 -30.65 -3.32 12.44
N ILE A 792 -30.25 -4.52 12.00
CA ILE A 792 -31.04 -5.36 11.09
C ILE A 792 -32.07 -6.15 11.93
N GLN A 793 -33.03 -5.41 12.48
CA GLN A 793 -34.10 -5.91 13.33
C GLN A 793 -35.44 -5.30 12.89
N PRO A 794 -36.59 -5.89 13.27
CA PRO A 794 -37.89 -5.33 12.92
C PRO A 794 -38.00 -3.86 13.32
N SER A 795 -38.19 -3.01 12.31
CA SER A 795 -38.40 -1.58 12.44
C SER A 795 -39.78 -1.29 13.06
N THR A 796 -39.86 -0.24 13.86
CA THR A 796 -41.13 0.26 14.42
C THR A 796 -41.96 1.02 13.38
N GLN A 797 -41.36 1.38 12.24
CA GLN A 797 -42.01 2.08 11.15
C GLN A 797 -42.77 1.10 10.27
N THR A 798 -43.99 1.47 9.91
CA THR A 798 -44.75 0.77 8.86
C THR A 798 -44.42 1.40 7.52
N VAL A 799 -44.03 0.58 6.55
CA VAL A 799 -43.60 1.03 5.22
C VAL A 799 -44.57 0.53 4.16
N TYR A 800 -45.19 1.46 3.43
CA TYR A 800 -46.04 1.15 2.28
C TYR A 800 -45.28 1.38 0.98
N VAL A 801 -45.53 0.56 -0.04
CA VAL A 801 -44.82 0.64 -1.33
C VAL A 801 -45.82 0.94 -2.44
N GLN A 802 -45.73 2.14 -3.01
CA GLN A 802 -46.47 2.57 -4.19
C GLN A 802 -45.55 2.55 -5.41
N PHE A 803 -45.96 1.85 -6.46
CA PHE A 803 -45.13 1.70 -7.65
C PHE A 803 -45.88 1.94 -8.97
N ALA A 804 -45.15 2.44 -9.96
CA ALA A 804 -45.59 2.61 -11.34
C ALA A 804 -44.46 2.21 -12.32
N GLY A 805 -44.77 1.93 -13.58
CA GLY A 805 -43.76 1.66 -14.61
C GLY A 805 -42.99 0.33 -14.49
N MET A 806 -43.10 -0.40 -13.37
CA MET A 806 -42.39 -1.67 -13.14
C MET A 806 -43.32 -2.89 -12.98
N ALA A 807 -42.76 -4.10 -13.15
CA ALA A 807 -43.48 -5.35 -12.91
C ALA A 807 -43.80 -5.50 -11.41
N ARG A 808 -44.88 -6.23 -11.08
CA ARG A 808 -45.26 -6.42 -9.67
C ARG A 808 -44.22 -7.28 -8.95
N GLU A 809 -43.70 -8.25 -9.67
CA GLU A 809 -42.64 -9.17 -9.24
C GLU A 809 -41.37 -8.39 -8.85
N ASP A 810 -41.02 -7.34 -9.59
CA ASP A 810 -39.87 -6.49 -9.27
C ASP A 810 -40.11 -5.68 -7.98
N ALA A 811 -41.33 -5.18 -7.77
CA ALA A 811 -41.71 -4.43 -6.57
C ALA A 811 -41.75 -5.35 -5.33
N GLU A 812 -42.24 -6.59 -5.49
CA GLU A 812 -42.22 -7.62 -4.46
C GLU A 812 -40.78 -8.06 -4.13
N ALA A 813 -39.91 -8.18 -5.14
CA ALA A 813 -38.49 -8.48 -4.95
C ALA A 813 -37.76 -7.36 -4.21
N LEU A 814 -38.02 -6.09 -4.54
CA LEU A 814 -37.47 -4.95 -3.81
C LEU A 814 -37.96 -4.93 -2.36
N SER A 815 -39.26 -5.16 -2.15
CA SER A 815 -39.86 -5.24 -0.81
C SER A 815 -39.29 -6.41 -0.01
N ALA A 816 -38.98 -7.54 -0.64
CA ALA A 816 -38.31 -8.66 0.03
C ALA A 816 -36.91 -8.27 0.51
N LYS A 817 -36.13 -7.53 -0.28
CA LYS A 817 -34.82 -6.99 0.14
C LYS A 817 -34.95 -6.05 1.34
N MET A 818 -35.95 -5.16 1.33
CA MET A 818 -36.17 -4.24 2.45
C MET A 818 -36.65 -4.96 3.72
N ARG A 819 -37.51 -5.98 3.60
CA ARG A 819 -37.88 -6.83 4.74
C ARG A 819 -36.69 -7.58 5.32
N ALA A 820 -35.76 -8.05 4.49
CA ALA A 820 -34.52 -8.68 4.95
C ALA A 820 -33.62 -7.72 5.77
N LEU A 821 -33.77 -6.40 5.53
CA LEU A 821 -33.11 -5.34 6.30
C LEU A 821 -33.87 -4.95 7.59
N GLY A 822 -35.03 -5.57 7.83
CA GLY A 822 -35.86 -5.34 9.02
C GLY A 822 -37.01 -4.34 8.82
N TRP A 823 -37.21 -3.79 7.61
CA TRP A 823 -38.29 -2.82 7.39
C TRP A 823 -39.69 -3.45 7.48
N GLY A 824 -40.59 -2.76 8.18
CA GLY A 824 -41.97 -3.19 8.44
C GLY A 824 -42.90 -3.04 7.23
N ILE A 825 -42.65 -3.80 6.16
CA ILE A 825 -43.49 -3.81 4.94
C ILE A 825 -44.56 -4.92 5.07
N PRO A 826 -45.87 -4.58 5.11
CA PRO A 826 -46.96 -5.55 5.17
C PRO A 826 -46.95 -6.56 4.01
N LYS A 827 -47.76 -7.62 4.14
CA LYS A 827 -48.03 -8.58 3.06
C LYS A 827 -49.54 -8.72 2.82
N PRO A 828 -50.07 -8.31 1.65
CA PRO A 828 -49.41 -7.50 0.62
C PRO A 828 -49.14 -6.07 1.13
N GLY A 829 -48.01 -5.47 0.75
CA GLY A 829 -47.64 -4.10 1.11
C GLY A 829 -47.37 -3.22 -0.12
N GLU A 830 -47.45 -3.82 -1.31
CA GLU A 830 -47.15 -3.24 -2.61
C GLU A 830 -48.44 -2.93 -3.38
N GLU A 831 -48.62 -1.66 -3.72
CA GLU A 831 -49.77 -1.14 -4.45
C GLU A 831 -49.33 -0.47 -5.75
N ARG A 832 -49.97 -0.83 -6.86
CA ARG A 832 -49.73 -0.18 -8.15
C ARG A 832 -50.56 1.11 -8.22
N VAL A 833 -49.90 2.26 -8.23
CA VAL A 833 -50.56 3.57 -8.19
C VAL A 833 -50.06 4.43 -9.35
N ALA A 834 -50.97 4.91 -10.20
CA ALA A 834 -50.61 5.75 -11.35
C ALA A 834 -49.85 7.03 -10.96
N ALA A 835 -50.16 7.60 -9.79
CA ALA A 835 -49.51 8.79 -9.27
C ALA A 835 -48.02 8.58 -8.89
N ALA A 836 -47.56 7.33 -8.74
CA ALA A 836 -46.15 7.02 -8.51
C ALA A 836 -45.28 7.18 -9.77
N ALA A 837 -45.88 7.36 -10.95
CA ALA A 837 -45.13 7.55 -12.19
C ALA A 837 -44.24 8.80 -12.13
N GLY A 838 -42.96 8.62 -12.47
CA GLY A 838 -41.94 9.67 -12.43
C GLY A 838 -41.47 10.05 -11.02
N LYS A 839 -41.85 9.28 -9.99
CA LYS A 839 -41.43 9.48 -8.61
C LYS A 839 -40.38 8.44 -8.21
N ASN A 840 -39.45 8.87 -7.36
CA ASN A 840 -38.39 8.05 -6.76
C ASN A 840 -38.04 8.65 -5.38
N GLU A 841 -38.99 8.51 -4.45
CA GLU A 841 -38.95 9.19 -3.16
C GLU A 841 -39.44 8.31 -2.01
N VAL A 842 -38.84 8.50 -0.84
CA VAL A 842 -39.30 7.96 0.45
C VAL A 842 -39.96 9.09 1.22
N ARG A 843 -41.28 9.03 1.36
CA ARG A 843 -42.07 10.08 1.98
C ARG A 843 -42.25 9.85 3.46
N TYR A 844 -42.18 10.92 4.24
CA TYR A 844 -42.23 10.86 5.70
C TYR A 844 -42.94 12.07 6.30
N ASN A 845 -43.38 11.92 7.56
CA ASN A 845 -43.96 12.99 8.35
C ASN A 845 -42.85 13.95 8.86
N PRO A 846 -42.84 15.24 8.45
CA PRO A 846 -41.81 16.19 8.86
C PRO A 846 -41.85 16.57 10.34
N ASP A 847 -42.97 16.35 11.03
CA ASP A 847 -43.15 16.72 12.44
C ASP A 847 -42.53 15.70 13.41
N VAL A 848 -42.05 14.55 12.89
CA VAL A 848 -41.46 13.47 13.68
C VAL A 848 -40.02 13.22 13.23
N ASP A 849 -39.04 13.67 14.04
CA ASP A 849 -37.61 13.51 13.74
C ASP A 849 -37.17 12.05 13.53
N ALA A 850 -37.83 11.11 14.20
CA ALA A 850 -37.58 9.68 14.01
C ALA A 850 -37.98 9.20 12.60
N ASP A 851 -39.07 9.74 12.04
CA ASP A 851 -39.54 9.39 10.70
C ASP A 851 -38.63 9.96 9.63
N ARG A 852 -38.11 11.19 9.82
CA ARG A 852 -37.06 11.75 8.96
C ARG A 852 -35.84 10.85 8.88
N ARG A 853 -35.26 10.49 10.03
CA ARG A 853 -34.05 9.62 10.08
C ARG A 853 -34.31 8.24 9.49
N ALA A 854 -35.48 7.67 9.75
CA ALA A 854 -35.88 6.39 9.16
C ALA A 854 -36.04 6.49 7.64
N ALA A 855 -36.61 7.59 7.12
CA ALA A 855 -36.76 7.82 5.69
C ALA A 855 -35.43 8.01 4.97
N GLU A 856 -34.49 8.75 5.59
CA GLU A 856 -33.13 8.93 5.07
C GLU A 856 -32.39 7.58 5.00
N LEU A 857 -32.50 6.75 6.04
CA LEU A 857 -31.91 5.41 6.04
C LEU A 857 -32.57 4.48 5.02
N LEU A 858 -33.91 4.48 4.92
CA LEU A 858 -34.64 3.67 3.96
C LEU A 858 -34.30 4.08 2.52
N ALA A 859 -34.16 5.38 2.24
CA ALA A 859 -33.74 5.87 0.94
C ALA A 859 -32.30 5.41 0.58
N ALA A 860 -31.41 5.39 1.57
CA ALA A 860 -30.06 4.86 1.40
C ALA A 860 -30.04 3.33 1.20
N ASP A 861 -30.85 2.57 1.96
CA ASP A 861 -31.02 1.12 1.81
C ASP A 861 -31.55 0.76 0.40
N LEU A 862 -32.51 1.53 -0.11
CA LEU A 862 -33.03 1.40 -1.49
C LEU A 862 -31.95 1.71 -2.52
N THR A 863 -31.16 2.76 -2.30
CA THR A 863 -30.04 3.13 -3.18
C THR A 863 -28.96 2.04 -3.21
N ALA A 864 -28.63 1.45 -2.06
CA ALA A 864 -27.73 0.31 -1.94
C ALA A 864 -28.29 -0.96 -2.63
N ALA A 865 -29.61 -1.07 -2.75
CA ALA A 865 -30.28 -2.12 -3.52
C ALA A 865 -30.38 -1.82 -5.03
N GLY A 866 -29.81 -0.70 -5.49
CA GLY A 866 -29.77 -0.29 -6.90
C GLY A 866 -30.89 0.67 -7.32
N GLN A 867 -31.73 1.13 -6.38
CA GLN A 867 -32.85 2.05 -6.66
C GLN A 867 -32.56 3.44 -6.10
N LYS A 868 -32.21 4.38 -6.96
CA LYS A 868 -31.90 5.77 -6.55
C LYS A 868 -33.18 6.48 -6.14
N VAL A 869 -33.30 6.79 -4.85
CA VAL A 869 -34.46 7.48 -4.27
C VAL A 869 -34.01 8.58 -3.31
N THR A 870 -34.90 9.52 -3.01
CA THR A 870 -34.62 10.64 -2.08
C THR A 870 -35.66 10.71 -0.97
N ALA A 871 -35.28 11.11 0.24
CA ALA A 871 -36.24 11.32 1.32
C ALA A 871 -37.00 12.65 1.10
N GLN A 872 -38.33 12.62 1.18
CA GLN A 872 -39.20 13.75 0.91
C GLN A 872 -40.17 14.00 2.06
N ALA A 873 -40.15 15.20 2.62
CA ALA A 873 -41.11 15.62 3.64
C ALA A 873 -42.51 15.78 3.04
N VAL A 874 -43.51 15.12 3.62
CA VAL A 874 -44.92 15.19 3.22
C VAL A 874 -45.82 15.24 4.47
N PRO A 875 -46.39 16.41 4.84
CA PRO A 875 -47.15 16.60 6.08
C PRO A 875 -48.37 15.69 6.28
N VAL A 876 -48.92 15.10 5.20
CA VAL A 876 -50.10 14.23 5.26
C VAL A 876 -49.76 12.82 5.76
N ILE A 877 -48.48 12.44 5.75
CA ILE A 877 -48.04 11.12 6.20
C ILE A 877 -48.22 11.00 7.73
N GLY A 878 -48.81 9.90 8.19
CA GLY A 878 -48.97 9.63 9.62
C GLY A 878 -47.64 9.37 10.33
N ALA A 879 -47.58 9.65 11.63
CA ALA A 879 -46.41 9.32 12.45
C ALA A 879 -46.09 7.81 12.41
N ASN A 880 -44.81 7.44 12.44
CA ASN A 880 -44.31 6.06 12.30
C ASN A 880 -44.69 5.38 10.97
N THR A 881 -45.08 6.15 9.96
CA THR A 881 -45.43 5.64 8.63
C THR A 881 -44.47 6.22 7.59
N LEU A 882 -43.97 5.37 6.69
CA LEU A 882 -43.18 5.77 5.53
C LEU A 882 -43.84 5.25 4.26
N GLU A 883 -43.74 6.00 3.17
CA GLU A 883 -44.22 5.58 1.86
C GLU A 883 -43.08 5.60 0.84
N ILE A 884 -42.85 4.47 0.17
CA ILE A 884 -41.92 4.35 -0.94
C ILE A 884 -42.70 4.60 -2.23
N TRP A 885 -42.40 5.68 -2.94
CA TRP A 885 -42.96 5.98 -4.25
C TRP A 885 -41.89 5.81 -5.31
N ILE A 886 -42.00 4.75 -6.11
CA ILE A 886 -40.98 4.38 -7.10
C ILE A 886 -41.55 4.18 -8.50
N SER A 887 -40.71 4.48 -9.49
CA SER A 887 -41.00 4.18 -10.88
C SER A 887 -39.74 3.92 -11.69
N ILE A 888 -39.89 3.05 -12.70
CA ILE A 888 -38.87 2.77 -13.72
C ILE A 888 -39.26 3.48 -15.01
#